data_AF-A0A160PCF5-F1
#
_entry.id   AF-A0A160PCF5-F1
#
_cell.length_a   1.000
_cell.length_b   1.000
_cell.length_c   1.000
_cell.angle_alpha   90.00
_cell.angle_beta   90.00
_cell.angle_gamma   90.00
#
_symmetry.space_group_name_H-M   'P 1'
#
loop_
_entity.id
_entity.type
_entity.pdbx_description
1 polymer ?
#
loop_
_entity_poly.entity_id
_entity_poly.type
_entity_poly.pdbx_seq_one_letter_code
_entity_poly.pdbx_strand_id
1 'polypeptide(L)'
;MAASTKPSATSAPSARARRAPFVPGVRGDLGQATASPQAFAAVAPSVPRPVAYLLDRRLCAIPRLGARDVALWEWIVSYAIAVHPDGLPAQVHEPAIPVRPALVAMSGRGRPVQPRELSDSLVRLFGGERQDLAIGDAFRCSLPEWVPPLLRQGLYGYLDLAVLAGLATKSGALLYRHLVGRLAAERVRFMPDARPHVVTIPVAELGEILGMPAPIRMGPLRIRYLKPALADLANHVTAFKVEAEEAKDERGHNVAVAFSVRLRPPEMRTAAARLLDRGDLSFLQAHPDEPSFQLKVATLVKLGSAIPSRRVTQPKAGSRRRPEAALASEMHAWRRLWLAALDEALTGTALTPSYETGTYRGQRLLDAIARDGADRAFWAFVMAEVETPDLQVRLDASASHEPIRILAAAERARILRFRAARAERRRALRHARAEGTLPPATPKNTMTDSRPMTAPTPVVPPVAPAPAPAAPTPDAALVALLATDEAKAEARKLWWYWQPASEFPRLHAAAKAKLLLDEDLDRQFPIFARADEAMGGEYRKNLRWLAEKFDMPRQPHEDPVATKVPPFVDADLAEGMVTFLGLTLTVPVQNGLAADPKAALLRDRDFIMRRVQKIRSEWEERAARIGDRFQRGVPRTFEQKQREMYGTPLFVATVKDRDGIYRAAPEPKDD
;
A
#
# COMPACT_ATOMS: atom_id res chain seq x y z
N MET A 1 -5.12 -68.98 1.37
CA MET A 1 -5.94 -68.24 2.37
C MET A 1 -4.99 -67.45 3.25
N ALA A 2 -5.13 -66.16 3.55
CA ALA A 2 -5.86 -65.04 2.96
C ALA A 2 -5.02 -63.79 3.30
N ALA A 3 -5.05 -62.79 2.42
CA ALA A 3 -4.10 -61.68 2.36
C ALA A 3 -4.31 -60.61 3.43
N SER A 4 -3.20 -60.11 3.98
CA SER A 4 -3.15 -58.92 4.83
C SER A 4 -3.08 -57.66 3.95
N THR A 5 -4.13 -56.85 3.98
CA THR A 5 -4.24 -55.59 3.25
C THR A 5 -3.42 -54.49 3.93
N LYS A 6 -2.46 -53.92 3.19
CA LYS A 6 -1.75 -52.68 3.54
C LYS A 6 -2.71 -51.48 3.41
N PRO A 7 -2.73 -50.52 4.34
CA PRO A 7 -3.41 -49.25 4.14
C PRO A 7 -2.61 -48.37 3.16
N SER A 8 -3.34 -47.78 2.23
CA SER A 8 -2.86 -46.89 1.18
C SER A 8 -2.27 -45.60 1.74
N ALA A 9 -1.08 -45.24 1.22
CA ALA A 9 -0.42 -43.96 1.46
C ALA A 9 -1.29 -42.83 0.90
N THR A 10 -2.07 -42.21 1.77
CA THR A 10 -2.81 -40.98 1.45
C THR A 10 -1.85 -39.82 1.56
N SER A 11 -1.62 -39.18 0.41
CA SER A 11 -1.02 -37.85 0.19
C SER A 11 -0.75 -37.03 1.45
N ALA A 12 0.53 -36.93 1.83
CA ALA A 12 1.01 -35.91 2.75
C ALA A 12 0.68 -34.51 2.19
N PRO A 13 -0.09 -33.67 2.90
CA PRO A 13 -0.34 -32.30 2.45
C PRO A 13 0.97 -31.52 2.48
N SER A 14 1.33 -30.95 1.32
CA SER A 14 2.51 -30.10 1.11
C SER A 14 2.63 -29.03 2.20
N ALA A 15 3.85 -28.86 2.72
CA ALA A 15 4.23 -27.85 3.70
C ALA A 15 4.04 -26.41 3.17
N ARG A 16 2.80 -25.94 3.07
CA ARG A 16 2.51 -24.51 3.28
C ARG A 16 2.80 -24.25 4.74
N ALA A 17 3.87 -23.51 5.02
CA ALA A 17 4.13 -22.92 6.33
C ALA A 17 2.79 -22.44 6.91
N ARG A 18 2.33 -23.10 7.98
CA ARG A 18 1.10 -22.71 8.68
C ARG A 18 1.36 -21.29 9.17
N ARG A 19 0.87 -20.29 8.44
CA ARG A 19 0.84 -18.91 8.91
C ARG A 19 0.22 -18.97 10.30
N ALA A 20 0.90 -18.41 11.30
CA ALA A 20 0.33 -18.29 12.63
C ALA A 20 -1.10 -17.74 12.49
N PRO A 21 -2.08 -18.29 13.24
CA PRO A 21 -3.46 -17.84 13.15
C PRO A 21 -3.49 -16.32 13.36
N PHE A 22 -4.15 -15.61 12.44
CA PHE A 22 -4.25 -14.16 12.50
C PHE A 22 -5.01 -13.76 13.78
N VAL A 23 -4.32 -13.13 14.73
CA VAL A 23 -4.91 -12.52 15.92
C VAL A 23 -5.00 -11.02 15.65
N PRO A 24 -6.21 -10.45 15.49
CA PRO A 24 -6.35 -9.01 15.32
C PRO A 24 -5.89 -8.30 16.59
N GLY A 25 -5.03 -7.29 16.42
CA GLY A 25 -4.59 -6.40 17.51
C GLY A 25 -5.52 -5.22 17.74
N VAL A 26 -5.36 -4.55 18.88
CA VAL A 26 -6.00 -3.27 19.17
C VAL A 26 -5.53 -2.21 18.17
N ARG A 27 -6.45 -1.38 17.67
CA ARG A 27 -6.14 -0.21 16.84
C ARG A 27 -6.04 1.01 17.76
N GLY A 28 -4.92 1.73 17.68
CA GLY A 28 -4.57 2.78 18.64
C GLY A 28 -3.72 2.26 19.79
N ASP A 29 -3.52 3.08 20.81
CA ASP A 29 -2.69 2.76 21.98
C ASP A 29 -3.52 2.96 23.27
N LEU A 30 -3.80 1.85 23.97
CA LEU A 30 -4.58 1.88 25.21
C LEU A 30 -3.86 2.62 26.36
N GLY A 31 -2.54 2.58 26.39
CA GLY A 31 -1.73 3.29 27.37
C GLY A 31 -1.81 4.81 27.16
N GLN A 32 -1.63 5.26 25.92
CA GLN A 32 -1.79 6.69 25.59
C GLN A 32 -3.23 7.17 25.77
N ALA A 33 -4.22 6.36 25.39
CA ALA A 33 -5.64 6.72 25.51
C ALA A 33 -6.04 6.98 26.97
N THR A 34 -5.46 6.24 27.92
CA THR A 34 -5.85 6.34 29.33
C THR A 34 -5.13 7.43 30.12
N ALA A 35 -4.29 8.24 29.46
CA ALA A 35 -3.60 9.37 30.10
C ALA A 35 -4.56 10.47 30.60
N SER A 36 -5.63 10.75 29.82
CA SER A 36 -6.68 11.73 30.14
C SER A 36 -7.97 11.43 29.36
N PRO A 37 -9.14 11.92 29.78
CA PRO A 37 -10.39 11.78 29.02
C PRO A 37 -10.31 12.37 27.60
N GLN A 38 -9.59 13.48 27.44
CA GLN A 38 -9.35 14.09 26.12
C GLN A 38 -8.49 13.19 25.24
N ALA A 39 -7.43 12.60 25.80
CA ALA A 39 -6.60 11.62 25.09
C ALA A 39 -7.42 10.37 24.72
N PHE A 40 -8.34 9.92 25.59
CA PHE A 40 -9.20 8.77 25.31
C PHE A 40 -10.10 9.02 24.10
N ALA A 41 -10.71 10.21 24.03
CA ALA A 41 -11.52 10.63 22.88
C ALA A 41 -10.68 10.86 21.61
N ALA A 42 -9.47 11.40 21.73
CA ALA A 42 -8.59 11.68 20.59
C ALA A 42 -7.97 10.41 20.00
N VAL A 43 -7.50 9.49 20.85
CA VAL A 43 -6.93 8.20 20.44
C VAL A 43 -8.02 7.26 19.96
N ALA A 44 -9.19 7.28 20.61
CA ALA A 44 -10.36 6.45 20.31
C ALA A 44 -9.99 4.99 20.02
N PRO A 45 -9.42 4.29 21.02
CA PRO A 45 -8.87 2.95 20.80
C PRO A 45 -9.98 2.00 20.38
N SER A 46 -9.78 1.30 19.25
CA SER A 46 -10.74 0.33 18.74
C SER A 46 -10.24 -1.09 19.01
N VAL A 47 -11.04 -1.86 19.75
CA VAL A 47 -10.65 -3.18 20.23
C VAL A 47 -11.36 -4.29 19.45
N PRO A 48 -10.64 -5.33 18.98
CA PRO A 48 -11.27 -6.44 18.28
C PRO A 48 -12.02 -7.34 19.27
N ARG A 49 -13.19 -7.81 18.83
CA ARG A 49 -14.04 -8.73 19.57
C ARG A 49 -14.61 -9.82 18.65
N PRO A 50 -14.53 -11.10 19.05
CA PRO A 50 -15.19 -12.15 18.29
C PRO A 50 -16.69 -11.93 18.17
N VAL A 51 -17.27 -12.33 17.04
CA VAL A 51 -18.72 -12.28 16.80
C VAL A 51 -19.49 -13.00 17.90
N ALA A 52 -19.02 -14.18 18.34
CA ALA A 52 -19.65 -14.94 19.41
C ALA A 52 -19.74 -14.15 20.73
N TYR A 53 -18.68 -13.42 21.08
CA TYR A 53 -18.68 -12.52 22.23
C TYR A 53 -19.64 -11.34 22.02
N LEU A 54 -19.57 -10.66 20.87
CA LEU A 54 -20.40 -9.47 20.58
C LEU A 54 -21.90 -9.74 20.61
N LEU A 55 -22.31 -10.93 20.13
CA LEU A 55 -23.72 -11.32 20.04
C LEU A 55 -24.24 -12.05 21.29
N ASP A 56 -23.37 -12.35 22.27
CA ASP A 56 -23.80 -12.93 23.54
C ASP A 56 -24.66 -11.95 24.36
N ARG A 57 -25.75 -12.47 24.95
CA ARG A 57 -26.79 -11.69 25.63
C ARG A 57 -26.62 -11.65 27.15
N ARG A 58 -25.62 -12.31 27.75
CA ARG A 58 -25.48 -12.39 29.22
C ARG A 58 -25.19 -11.03 29.84
N LEU A 59 -24.40 -10.19 29.18
CA LEU A 59 -24.18 -8.81 29.60
C LEU A 59 -25.47 -7.98 29.57
N CYS A 60 -26.35 -8.23 28.59
CA CYS A 60 -27.63 -7.52 28.47
C CYS A 60 -28.56 -7.84 29.66
N ALA A 61 -28.50 -9.08 30.15
CA ALA A 61 -29.32 -9.59 31.24
C ALA A 61 -28.93 -9.05 32.64
N ILE A 62 -27.76 -8.43 32.80
CA ILE A 62 -27.35 -7.88 34.10
C ILE A 62 -28.27 -6.68 34.46
N PRO A 63 -28.94 -6.73 35.63
CA PRO A 63 -29.88 -5.69 36.04
C PRO A 63 -29.16 -4.39 36.41
N ARG A 64 -29.85 -3.26 36.24
CA ARG A 64 -29.40 -1.92 36.66
C ARG A 64 -28.06 -1.43 36.07
N LEU A 65 -27.56 -2.05 35.01
CA LEU A 65 -26.39 -1.52 34.27
C LEU A 65 -26.70 -0.17 33.61
N GLY A 66 -25.75 0.75 33.68
CA GLY A 66 -25.70 1.97 32.89
C GLY A 66 -24.73 1.86 31.70
N ALA A 67 -24.71 2.89 30.83
CA ALA A 67 -23.78 2.93 29.69
C ALA A 67 -22.31 2.91 30.12
N ARG A 68 -21.98 3.63 31.21
CA ARG A 68 -20.63 3.64 31.79
C ARG A 68 -20.16 2.28 32.27
N ASP A 69 -21.08 1.45 32.77
CA ASP A 69 -20.75 0.09 33.21
C ASP A 69 -20.36 -0.77 32.00
N VAL A 70 -21.05 -0.60 30.86
CA VAL A 70 -20.70 -1.28 29.61
C VAL A 70 -19.35 -0.80 29.06
N ALA A 71 -19.06 0.50 29.14
CA ALA A 71 -17.76 1.04 28.75
C ALA A 71 -16.63 0.51 29.64
N LEU A 72 -16.83 0.48 30.96
CA LEU A 72 -15.90 -0.10 31.93
C LEU A 72 -15.67 -1.60 31.64
N TRP A 73 -16.75 -2.35 31.43
CA TRP A 73 -16.69 -3.77 31.10
C TRP A 73 -15.82 -4.04 29.88
N GLU A 74 -16.06 -3.33 28.77
CA GLU A 74 -15.27 -3.50 27.56
C GLU A 74 -13.82 -3.05 27.71
N TRP A 75 -13.57 -2.03 28.52
CA TRP A 75 -12.21 -1.63 28.85
C TRP A 75 -11.47 -2.68 29.70
N ILE A 76 -12.09 -3.22 30.76
CA ILE A 76 -11.52 -4.29 31.61
C ILE A 76 -11.18 -5.52 30.77
N VAL A 77 -12.10 -5.95 29.89
CA VAL A 77 -11.85 -7.08 28.98
C VAL A 77 -10.67 -6.78 28.05
N SER A 78 -10.55 -5.55 27.55
CA SER A 78 -9.40 -5.15 26.71
C SER A 78 -8.09 -5.17 27.48
N TYR A 79 -8.10 -4.67 28.72
CA TYR A 79 -6.95 -4.67 29.60
C TYR A 79 -6.50 -6.10 29.92
N ALA A 80 -7.42 -6.98 30.26
CA ALA A 80 -7.13 -8.38 30.53
C ALA A 80 -6.49 -9.08 29.31
N ILE A 81 -7.00 -8.85 28.10
CA ILE A 81 -6.38 -9.39 26.86
C ILE A 81 -4.98 -8.80 26.64
N ALA A 82 -4.79 -7.50 26.88
CA ALA A 82 -3.50 -6.84 26.67
C ALA A 82 -2.40 -7.34 27.63
N VAL A 83 -2.78 -7.73 28.86
CA VAL A 83 -1.87 -8.33 29.85
C VAL A 83 -1.54 -9.79 29.51
N HIS A 84 -2.36 -10.46 28.68
CA HIS A 84 -2.20 -11.87 28.28
C HIS A 84 -2.09 -12.02 26.75
N PRO A 85 -0.95 -11.63 26.15
CA PRO A 85 -0.77 -11.67 24.69
C PRO A 85 -0.85 -13.10 24.11
N ASP A 86 -0.52 -14.12 24.89
CA ASP A 86 -0.59 -15.53 24.49
C ASP A 86 -2.00 -16.14 24.61
N GLY A 87 -2.97 -15.34 25.08
CA GLY A 87 -4.36 -15.74 25.30
C GLY A 87 -4.73 -15.77 26.78
N LEU A 88 -6.00 -15.49 27.07
CA LEU A 88 -6.50 -15.51 28.45
C LEU A 88 -6.43 -16.93 29.02
N PRO A 89 -5.97 -17.08 30.27
CA PRO A 89 -5.92 -18.38 30.93
C PRO A 89 -7.33 -18.98 31.07
N ALA A 90 -7.40 -20.32 31.06
CA ALA A 90 -8.66 -21.05 31.22
C ALA A 90 -9.24 -20.98 32.64
N GLN A 91 -8.41 -20.62 33.63
CA GLN A 91 -8.80 -20.44 35.02
C GLN A 91 -9.04 -18.97 35.36
N VAL A 92 -9.76 -18.74 36.46
CA VAL A 92 -10.07 -17.42 37.02
C VAL A 92 -8.78 -16.62 37.19
N HIS A 93 -8.63 -15.54 36.42
CA HIS A 93 -7.51 -14.63 36.51
C HIS A 93 -7.99 -13.26 37.00
N GLU A 94 -7.33 -12.77 38.05
CA GLU A 94 -7.61 -11.49 38.69
C GLU A 94 -6.43 -10.53 38.51
N PRO A 95 -6.34 -9.87 37.34
CA PRO A 95 -5.28 -8.90 37.12
C PRO A 95 -5.45 -7.74 38.11
N ALA A 96 -4.32 -7.18 38.57
CA ALA A 96 -4.33 -5.92 39.30
C ALA A 96 -4.57 -4.79 38.29
N ILE A 97 -5.75 -4.19 38.31
CA ILE A 97 -6.17 -3.17 37.36
C ILE A 97 -6.04 -1.79 38.00
N PRO A 98 -5.26 -0.87 37.42
CA PRO A 98 -5.11 0.47 37.97
C PRO A 98 -6.42 1.27 37.89
N VAL A 99 -6.77 1.98 38.97
CA VAL A 99 -8.02 2.75 39.08
C VAL A 99 -8.09 3.89 38.07
N ARG A 100 -7.03 4.70 37.95
CA ARG A 100 -7.04 5.88 37.08
C ARG A 100 -7.41 5.58 35.62
N PRO A 101 -6.81 4.59 34.93
CA PRO A 101 -7.23 4.20 33.59
C PRO A 101 -8.70 3.77 33.48
N ALA A 102 -9.22 3.04 34.47
CA ALA A 102 -10.63 2.64 34.52
C ALA A 102 -11.55 3.86 34.64
N LEU A 103 -11.20 4.84 35.49
CA LEU A 103 -11.94 6.09 35.61
C LEU A 103 -11.96 6.87 34.30
N VAL A 104 -10.82 6.95 33.59
CA VAL A 104 -10.73 7.62 32.28
C VAL A 104 -11.65 6.96 31.25
N ALA A 105 -11.64 5.62 31.18
CA ALA A 105 -12.52 4.88 30.28
C ALA A 105 -14.02 5.09 30.55
N MET A 106 -14.39 5.37 31.81
CA MET A 106 -15.77 5.71 32.20
C MET A 106 -16.12 7.20 32.02
N SER A 107 -15.11 8.08 31.91
CA SER A 107 -15.25 9.55 31.92
C SER A 107 -15.66 10.16 30.58
N GLY A 108 -16.46 9.43 29.79
CA GLY A 108 -17.00 9.99 28.55
C GLY A 108 -17.93 11.18 28.80
N ARG A 109 -18.12 12.01 27.76
CA ARG A 109 -18.89 13.27 27.78
C ARG A 109 -18.27 14.41 28.59
N GLY A 110 -16.96 14.35 28.85
CA GLY A 110 -16.25 15.41 29.57
C GLY A 110 -16.57 15.51 31.07
N ARG A 111 -17.33 14.56 31.63
CA ARG A 111 -17.57 14.47 33.07
C ARG A 111 -16.59 13.46 33.70
N PRO A 112 -15.71 13.89 34.61
CA PRO A 112 -14.85 12.97 35.34
C PRO A 112 -15.67 12.04 36.25
N VAL A 113 -15.25 10.79 36.34
CA VAL A 113 -15.84 9.77 37.21
C VAL A 113 -15.03 9.66 38.49
N GLN A 114 -15.73 9.55 39.63
CA GLN A 114 -15.10 9.42 40.94
C GLN A 114 -14.84 7.94 41.29
N PRO A 115 -13.84 7.61 42.12
CA PRO A 115 -13.56 6.23 42.55
C PRO A 115 -14.76 5.51 43.17
N ARG A 116 -15.62 6.24 43.89
CA ARG A 116 -16.89 5.72 44.40
C ARG A 116 -17.81 5.19 43.30
N GLU A 117 -17.96 5.94 42.21
CA GLU A 117 -18.78 5.53 41.07
C GLU A 117 -18.20 4.28 40.39
N LEU A 118 -16.87 4.18 40.30
CA LEU A 118 -16.19 2.97 39.82
C LEU A 118 -16.49 1.78 40.73
N SER A 119 -16.38 1.92 42.04
CA SER A 119 -16.69 0.81 42.94
C SER A 119 -18.14 0.36 42.83
N ASP A 120 -19.10 1.28 42.70
CA ASP A 120 -20.50 0.93 42.49
C ASP A 120 -20.71 0.19 41.15
N SER A 121 -19.96 0.58 40.10
CA SER A 121 -19.94 -0.14 38.82
C SER A 121 -19.36 -1.55 38.91
N LEU A 122 -18.28 -1.73 39.68
CA LEU A 122 -17.67 -3.05 39.90
C LEU A 122 -18.65 -4.00 40.60
N VAL A 123 -19.35 -3.53 41.64
CA VAL A 123 -20.38 -4.32 42.33
C VAL A 123 -21.52 -4.70 41.38
N ARG A 124 -21.97 -3.79 40.49
CA ARG A 124 -23.00 -4.12 39.50
C ARG A 124 -22.55 -5.14 38.46
N LEU A 125 -21.29 -5.09 38.02
CA LEU A 125 -20.75 -5.94 36.95
C LEU A 125 -20.31 -7.32 37.43
N PHE A 126 -19.68 -7.38 38.60
CA PHE A 126 -19.01 -8.58 39.11
C PHE A 126 -19.61 -9.10 40.42
N GLY A 127 -20.52 -8.35 41.06
CA GLY A 127 -21.03 -8.66 42.39
C GLY A 127 -20.01 -8.31 43.48
N GLY A 128 -20.24 -8.85 44.69
CA GLY A 128 -19.34 -8.69 45.83
C GLY A 128 -19.57 -7.41 46.65
N GLU A 129 -18.67 -7.18 47.61
CA GLU A 129 -18.69 -6.01 48.47
C GLU A 129 -18.06 -4.79 47.80
N ARG A 130 -18.51 -3.61 48.22
CA ARG A 130 -17.99 -2.35 47.73
C ARG A 130 -16.55 -2.15 48.21
N GLN A 131 -15.65 -1.83 47.28
CA GLN A 131 -14.24 -1.58 47.58
C GLN A 131 -14.04 -0.07 47.83
N ASP A 132 -13.26 0.28 48.85
CA ASP A 132 -12.83 1.66 49.03
C ASP A 132 -11.59 1.91 48.16
N LEU A 133 -11.74 2.74 47.13
CA LEU A 133 -10.73 2.93 46.08
C LEU A 133 -10.29 4.39 46.03
N ALA A 134 -8.99 4.63 45.95
CA ALA A 134 -8.38 5.91 45.62
C ALA A 134 -7.82 5.92 44.18
N ILE A 135 -7.56 7.11 43.63
CA ILE A 135 -7.11 7.28 42.22
C ILE A 135 -5.79 6.56 41.94
N GLY A 136 -4.90 6.47 42.94
CA GLY A 136 -3.60 5.79 42.85
C GLY A 136 -3.65 4.28 43.04
N ASP A 137 -4.81 3.72 43.40
CA ASP A 137 -4.92 2.31 43.76
C ASP A 137 -5.03 1.41 42.53
N ALA A 138 -5.04 0.10 42.81
CA ALA A 138 -5.44 -0.93 41.87
C ALA A 138 -6.52 -1.79 42.51
N PHE A 139 -7.48 -2.24 41.71
CA PHE A 139 -8.50 -3.21 42.12
C PHE A 139 -8.28 -4.54 41.40
N ARG A 140 -8.85 -5.61 41.94
CA ARG A 140 -8.84 -6.94 41.31
C ARG A 140 -10.27 -7.31 40.95
N CYS A 141 -10.45 -7.86 39.75
CA CYS A 141 -11.70 -8.50 39.37
C CYS A 141 -11.42 -9.69 38.46
N SER A 142 -12.23 -10.73 38.61
CA SER A 142 -12.23 -11.88 37.72
C SER A 142 -13.24 -11.68 36.59
N LEU A 143 -12.81 -11.93 35.35
CA LEU A 143 -13.78 -12.08 34.27
C LEU A 143 -14.66 -13.32 34.54
N PRO A 144 -15.99 -13.23 34.38
CA PRO A 144 -16.88 -14.38 34.51
C PRO A 144 -16.46 -15.53 33.60
N GLU A 145 -16.65 -16.77 34.05
CA GLU A 145 -16.19 -18.00 33.37
C GLU A 145 -16.69 -18.14 31.93
N TRP A 146 -17.80 -17.49 31.60
CA TRP A 146 -18.38 -17.50 30.26
C TRP A 146 -17.63 -16.62 29.25
N VAL A 147 -16.81 -15.67 29.72
CA VAL A 147 -16.11 -14.70 28.86
C VAL A 147 -14.92 -15.33 28.12
N PRO A 148 -13.95 -16.01 28.78
CA PRO A 148 -12.78 -16.54 28.10
C PRO A 148 -13.10 -17.50 26.92
N PRO A 149 -14.09 -18.41 27.01
CA PRO A 149 -14.48 -19.25 25.88
C PRO A 149 -14.99 -18.47 24.66
N LEU A 150 -15.68 -17.34 24.87
CA LEU A 150 -16.22 -16.50 23.79
C LEU A 150 -15.16 -15.59 23.15
N LEU A 151 -14.04 -15.35 23.84
CA LEU A 151 -12.92 -14.55 23.34
C LEU A 151 -11.96 -15.35 22.43
N ARG A 152 -12.26 -16.63 22.16
CA ARG A 152 -11.49 -17.50 21.26
C ARG A 152 -11.60 -17.07 19.79
N GLN A 153 -10.71 -17.62 18.96
CA GLN A 153 -10.53 -17.23 17.55
C GLN A 153 -11.81 -17.36 16.71
N GLY A 154 -12.10 -16.35 15.88
CA GLY A 154 -13.26 -16.33 14.99
C GLY A 154 -13.27 -15.15 14.03
N LEU A 155 -14.46 -14.74 13.57
CA LEU A 155 -14.65 -13.45 12.91
C LEU A 155 -14.70 -12.35 13.97
N TYR A 156 -14.15 -11.17 13.65
CA TYR A 156 -14.02 -10.07 14.61
C TYR A 156 -14.69 -8.79 14.11
N GLY A 157 -15.42 -8.14 15.02
CA GLY A 157 -15.83 -6.75 14.91
C GLY A 157 -14.93 -5.86 15.77
N TYR A 158 -14.76 -4.59 15.40
CA TYR A 158 -14.01 -3.63 16.20
C TYR A 158 -14.97 -2.71 16.93
N LEU A 159 -14.86 -2.66 18.26
CA LEU A 159 -15.60 -1.70 19.10
C LEU A 159 -14.70 -0.50 19.37
N ASP A 160 -15.20 0.71 19.11
CA ASP A 160 -14.54 1.94 19.54
C ASP A 160 -14.87 2.20 21.02
N LEU A 161 -13.85 2.18 21.88
CA LEU A 161 -14.04 2.39 23.31
C LEU A 161 -14.44 3.84 23.64
N ALA A 162 -14.01 4.83 22.85
CA ALA A 162 -14.41 6.22 23.04
C ALA A 162 -15.89 6.42 22.71
N VAL A 163 -16.39 5.71 21.68
CA VAL A 163 -17.84 5.67 21.40
C VAL A 163 -18.58 5.11 22.61
N LEU A 164 -18.19 3.94 23.12
CA LEU A 164 -18.85 3.33 24.28
C LEU A 164 -18.86 4.25 25.51
N ALA A 165 -17.74 4.90 25.82
CA ALA A 165 -17.66 5.89 26.90
C ALA A 165 -18.61 7.08 26.66
N GLY A 166 -18.82 7.48 25.40
CA GLY A 166 -19.67 8.59 25.00
C GLY A 166 -21.18 8.33 25.07
N LEU A 167 -21.66 7.08 25.04
CA LEU A 167 -23.09 6.76 24.99
C LEU A 167 -23.81 7.06 26.34
N ALA A 168 -25.09 7.49 26.29
CA ALA A 168 -25.86 7.84 27.49
C ALA A 168 -26.55 6.62 28.08
N THR A 169 -27.09 5.81 27.18
CA THR A 169 -28.05 4.77 27.48
C THR A 169 -27.38 3.40 27.42
N LYS A 170 -27.74 2.52 28.36
CA LYS A 170 -27.36 1.09 28.32
C LYS A 170 -27.74 0.50 26.96
N SER A 171 -28.95 0.81 26.49
CA SER A 171 -29.50 0.32 25.22
C SER A 171 -28.69 0.78 24.02
N GLY A 172 -28.17 2.02 24.00
CA GLY A 172 -27.26 2.50 22.97
C GLY A 172 -25.97 1.67 22.90
N ALA A 173 -25.33 1.45 24.06
CA ALA A 173 -24.10 0.66 24.12
C ALA A 173 -24.30 -0.80 23.70
N LEU A 174 -25.39 -1.44 24.13
CA LEU A 174 -25.72 -2.81 23.76
C LEU A 174 -26.12 -2.94 22.28
N LEU A 175 -26.89 -1.98 21.75
CA LEU A 175 -27.26 -1.95 20.33
C LEU A 175 -26.02 -1.76 19.44
N TYR A 176 -25.13 -0.83 19.81
CA TYR A 176 -23.86 -0.61 19.10
C TYR A 176 -23.06 -1.92 18.99
N ARG A 177 -22.87 -2.59 20.14
CA ARG A 177 -22.17 -3.87 20.22
C ARG A 177 -22.82 -4.93 19.33
N HIS A 178 -24.14 -5.06 19.39
CA HIS A 178 -24.88 -6.06 18.61
C HIS A 178 -24.76 -5.80 17.11
N LEU A 179 -24.94 -4.55 16.66
CA LEU A 179 -24.81 -4.17 15.25
C LEU A 179 -23.39 -4.43 14.73
N VAL A 180 -22.35 -4.08 15.49
CA VAL A 180 -20.96 -4.40 15.13
C VAL A 180 -20.77 -5.92 15.01
N GLY A 181 -21.36 -6.70 15.91
CA GLY A 181 -21.34 -8.16 15.85
C GLY A 181 -21.99 -8.72 14.57
N ARG A 182 -23.17 -8.20 14.19
CA ARG A 182 -23.90 -8.61 12.97
C ARG A 182 -23.12 -8.25 11.71
N LEU A 183 -22.63 -7.02 11.61
CA LEU A 183 -21.81 -6.56 10.47
C LEU A 183 -20.54 -7.42 10.31
N ALA A 184 -19.90 -7.79 11.43
CA ALA A 184 -18.72 -8.65 11.41
C ALA A 184 -19.04 -10.10 11.01
N ALA A 185 -20.17 -10.64 11.48
CA ALA A 185 -20.64 -11.98 11.12
C ALA A 185 -20.88 -12.11 9.61
N GLU A 186 -21.50 -11.09 9.03
CA GLU A 186 -21.84 -11.02 7.61
C GLU A 186 -20.71 -10.47 6.74
N ARG A 187 -19.55 -10.14 7.36
CA ARG A 187 -18.35 -9.60 6.71
C ARG A 187 -18.63 -8.36 5.87
N VAL A 188 -19.56 -7.53 6.33
CA VAL A 188 -19.92 -6.27 5.66
C VAL A 188 -18.69 -5.36 5.66
N ARG A 189 -18.35 -4.84 4.48
CA ARG A 189 -17.21 -3.93 4.30
C ARG A 189 -17.71 -2.62 3.71
N PHE A 190 -17.02 -1.54 4.07
CA PHE A 190 -17.27 -0.26 3.43
C PHE A 190 -16.99 -0.40 1.93
N MET A 191 -17.98 -0.04 1.13
CA MET A 191 -17.91 0.06 -0.32
C MET A 191 -18.53 1.42 -0.65
N PRO A 192 -17.87 2.26 -1.47
CA PRO A 192 -18.49 3.51 -1.87
C PRO A 192 -19.82 3.23 -2.59
N ASP A 193 -20.83 4.08 -2.41
CA ASP A 193 -22.20 3.96 -2.95
C ASP A 193 -22.94 2.64 -2.69
N ALA A 194 -22.48 1.82 -1.75
CA ALA A 194 -23.20 0.60 -1.39
C ALA A 194 -24.55 0.92 -0.75
N ARG A 195 -25.56 0.12 -1.10
CA ARG A 195 -26.86 0.17 -0.43
C ARG A 195 -26.69 -0.13 1.06
N PRO A 196 -27.50 0.47 1.94
CA PRO A 196 -27.49 0.15 3.35
C PRO A 196 -27.65 -1.36 3.57
N HIS A 197 -26.87 -1.89 4.51
CA HIS A 197 -27.00 -3.27 4.93
C HIS A 197 -28.17 -3.39 5.91
N VAL A 198 -29.14 -4.25 5.62
CA VAL A 198 -30.35 -4.37 6.42
C VAL A 198 -30.21 -5.52 7.42
N VAL A 199 -30.33 -5.21 8.71
CA VAL A 199 -30.33 -6.19 9.80
C VAL A 199 -31.73 -6.22 10.41
N THR A 200 -32.47 -7.32 10.20
CA THR A 200 -33.82 -7.48 10.75
C THR A 200 -33.78 -8.24 12.08
N ILE A 201 -34.35 -7.66 13.13
CA ILE A 201 -34.36 -8.24 14.48
C ILE A 201 -35.81 -8.35 14.98
N PRO A 202 -36.29 -9.54 15.39
CA PRO A 202 -37.60 -9.70 16.00
C PRO A 202 -37.79 -8.83 17.25
N VAL A 203 -39.00 -8.34 17.52
CA VAL A 203 -39.27 -7.43 18.65
C VAL A 203 -38.89 -8.04 20.00
N ALA A 204 -39.16 -9.34 20.21
CA ALA A 204 -38.78 -10.05 21.43
C ALA A 204 -37.25 -10.08 21.61
N GLU A 205 -36.52 -10.47 20.56
CA GLU A 205 -35.06 -10.47 20.58
C GLU A 205 -34.49 -9.06 20.78
N LEU A 206 -35.07 -8.04 20.15
CA LEU A 206 -34.62 -6.66 20.30
C LEU A 206 -34.79 -6.16 21.74
N GLY A 207 -35.89 -6.52 22.41
CA GLY A 207 -36.08 -6.17 23.82
C GLY A 207 -35.00 -6.77 24.71
N GLU A 208 -34.63 -8.03 24.50
CA GLU A 208 -33.53 -8.68 25.22
C GLU A 208 -32.19 -7.98 24.94
N ILE A 209 -31.90 -7.67 23.68
CA ILE A 209 -30.66 -6.98 23.27
C ILE A 209 -30.56 -5.62 23.95
N LEU A 210 -31.64 -4.83 23.97
CA LEU A 210 -31.65 -3.49 24.56
C LEU A 210 -31.72 -3.51 26.10
N GLY A 211 -31.84 -4.69 26.72
CA GLY A 211 -31.93 -4.88 28.16
C GLY A 211 -33.29 -4.47 28.74
N MET A 212 -34.37 -4.54 27.95
CA MET A 212 -35.73 -4.29 28.41
C MET A 212 -36.24 -5.50 29.21
N PRO A 213 -36.77 -5.29 30.44
CA PRO A 213 -37.38 -6.38 31.21
C PRO A 213 -38.67 -6.86 30.55
N ALA A 214 -38.99 -8.14 30.71
CA ALA A 214 -40.25 -8.71 30.26
C ALA A 214 -41.45 -8.11 31.05
N PRO A 215 -42.65 -8.02 30.44
CA PRO A 215 -43.01 -8.41 29.07
C PRO A 215 -42.55 -7.38 28.02
N ILE A 216 -41.99 -7.87 26.92
CA ILE A 216 -41.48 -7.03 25.82
C ILE A 216 -42.64 -6.63 24.91
N ARG A 217 -42.88 -5.33 24.79
CA ARG A 217 -43.92 -4.73 23.92
C ARG A 217 -43.32 -3.60 23.09
N MET A 218 -43.71 -3.50 21.83
CA MET A 218 -43.08 -2.56 20.89
C MET A 218 -43.24 -1.07 21.31
N GLY A 219 -44.40 -0.67 21.83
CA GLY A 219 -44.63 0.72 22.25
C GLY A 219 -43.62 1.22 23.30
N PRO A 220 -43.53 0.56 24.48
CA PRO A 220 -42.52 0.88 25.48
C PRO A 220 -41.08 0.67 25.00
N LEU A 221 -40.81 -0.41 24.24
CA LEU A 221 -39.49 -0.68 23.65
C LEU A 221 -39.02 0.50 22.79
N ARG A 222 -39.91 1.01 21.93
CA ARG A 222 -39.66 2.13 21.04
C ARG A 222 -39.29 3.40 21.80
N ILE A 223 -40.15 3.81 22.73
CA ILE A 223 -40.06 5.12 23.38
C ILE A 223 -38.91 5.15 24.39
N ARG A 224 -38.75 4.09 25.18
CA ARG A 224 -37.83 4.09 26.34
C ARG A 224 -36.44 3.57 26.01
N TYR A 225 -36.29 2.72 24.99
CA TYR A 225 -35.04 2.02 24.72
C TYR A 225 -34.52 2.31 23.31
N LEU A 226 -35.31 2.04 22.27
CA LEU A 226 -34.86 2.11 20.87
C LEU A 226 -34.60 3.55 20.40
N LYS A 227 -35.55 4.48 20.58
CA LYS A 227 -35.37 5.88 20.16
C LYS A 227 -34.18 6.55 20.87
N PRO A 228 -34.02 6.43 22.20
CA PRO A 228 -32.84 6.95 22.89
C PRO A 228 -31.53 6.30 22.41
N ALA A 229 -31.54 4.97 22.18
CA ALA A 229 -30.38 4.26 21.67
C ALA A 229 -29.96 4.79 20.29
N LEU A 230 -30.90 4.96 19.35
CA LEU A 230 -30.61 5.49 18.01
C LEU A 230 -30.09 6.93 18.05
N ALA A 231 -30.65 7.78 18.91
CA ALA A 231 -30.16 9.14 19.11
C ALA A 231 -28.72 9.15 19.65
N ASP A 232 -28.41 8.29 20.61
CA ASP A 232 -27.05 8.11 21.12
C ASP A 232 -26.07 7.65 20.03
N LEU A 233 -26.47 6.65 19.22
CA LEU A 233 -25.63 6.16 18.13
C LEU A 233 -25.37 7.24 17.07
N ALA A 234 -26.38 8.01 16.70
CA ALA A 234 -26.24 9.09 15.72
C ALA A 234 -25.23 10.17 16.15
N ASN A 235 -25.16 10.44 17.45
CA ASN A 235 -24.27 11.48 18.01
C ASN A 235 -22.82 11.01 18.18
N HIS A 236 -22.59 9.72 18.45
CA HIS A 236 -21.27 9.24 18.86
C HIS A 236 -20.62 8.26 17.88
N VAL A 237 -21.38 7.48 17.12
CA VAL A 237 -20.81 6.45 16.22
C VAL A 237 -20.30 7.10 14.93
N THR A 238 -18.98 7.07 14.71
CA THR A 238 -18.37 7.56 13.47
C THR A 238 -18.20 6.49 12.40
N ALA A 239 -18.29 5.21 12.76
CA ALA A 239 -18.04 4.10 11.84
C ALA A 239 -19.21 3.80 10.88
N PHE A 240 -20.45 4.12 11.27
CA PHE A 240 -21.64 3.87 10.47
C PHE A 240 -22.80 4.78 10.87
N LYS A 241 -23.77 4.97 9.96
CA LYS A 241 -25.10 5.51 10.25
C LYS A 241 -26.09 4.36 10.34
N VAL A 242 -27.08 4.48 11.21
CA VAL A 242 -28.15 3.49 11.36
C VAL A 242 -29.49 4.18 11.40
N GLU A 243 -30.42 3.65 10.62
CA GLU A 243 -31.83 4.00 10.63
C GLU A 243 -32.64 2.75 10.96
N ALA A 244 -33.79 2.92 11.58
CA ALA A 244 -34.62 1.79 12.01
C ALA A 244 -36.06 1.96 11.52
N GLU A 245 -36.59 0.91 10.92
CA GLU A 245 -37.95 0.83 10.43
C GLU A 245 -38.69 -0.32 11.10
N GLU A 246 -39.93 -0.08 11.54
CA GLU A 246 -40.77 -1.12 12.14
C GLU A 246 -41.37 -1.99 11.03
N ALA A 247 -41.07 -3.29 11.06
CA ALA A 247 -41.66 -4.26 10.15
C ALA A 247 -42.96 -4.81 10.74
N LYS A 248 -44.05 -4.65 9.98
CA LYS A 248 -45.40 -5.08 10.35
C LYS A 248 -45.78 -6.37 9.64
N ASP A 249 -46.55 -7.23 10.30
CA ASP A 249 -47.23 -8.35 9.66
C ASP A 249 -48.43 -7.89 8.82
N GLU A 250 -49.05 -8.84 8.12
CA GLU A 250 -50.28 -8.63 7.32
C GLU A 250 -51.46 -8.10 8.14
N ARG A 251 -51.42 -8.26 9.47
CA ARG A 251 -52.43 -7.79 10.42
C ARG A 251 -52.07 -6.44 11.05
N GLY A 252 -50.95 -5.84 10.64
CA GLY A 252 -50.47 -4.54 11.12
C GLY A 252 -49.72 -4.57 12.47
N HIS A 253 -49.45 -5.73 13.05
CA HIS A 253 -48.67 -5.87 14.27
C HIS A 253 -47.17 -5.76 13.99
N ASN A 254 -46.44 -5.08 14.86
CA ASN A 254 -45.00 -4.98 14.77
C ASN A 254 -44.34 -6.31 15.18
N VAL A 255 -43.74 -7.01 14.21
CA VAL A 255 -43.10 -8.32 14.43
C VAL A 255 -41.58 -8.18 14.55
N ALA A 256 -40.98 -7.23 13.83
CA ALA A 256 -39.55 -7.01 13.82
C ALA A 256 -39.21 -5.52 13.61
N VAL A 257 -37.93 -5.19 13.77
CA VAL A 257 -37.35 -3.90 13.41
C VAL A 257 -36.22 -4.17 12.42
N ALA A 258 -36.27 -3.51 11.27
CA ALA A 258 -35.22 -3.54 10.25
C ALA A 258 -34.28 -2.36 10.46
N PHE A 259 -33.01 -2.64 10.72
CA PHE A 259 -31.95 -1.65 10.87
C PHE A 259 -31.20 -1.50 9.55
N SER A 260 -31.37 -0.35 8.89
CA SER A 260 -30.62 0.04 7.71
C SER A 260 -29.29 0.65 8.13
N VAL A 261 -28.21 -0.11 7.99
CA VAL A 261 -26.86 0.28 8.42
C VAL A 261 -26.01 0.69 7.21
N ARG A 262 -25.63 1.97 7.14
CA ARG A 262 -24.72 2.49 6.12
C ARG A 262 -23.34 2.71 6.74
N LEU A 263 -22.35 1.92 6.33
CA LEU A 263 -20.96 2.11 6.75
C LEU A 263 -20.44 3.46 6.26
N ARG A 264 -19.75 4.18 7.14
CA ARG A 264 -19.01 5.40 6.76
C ARG A 264 -17.61 5.04 6.29
N PRO A 265 -16.97 5.93 5.51
CA PRO A 265 -15.59 5.71 5.12
C PRO A 265 -14.69 5.52 6.35
N PRO A 266 -13.73 4.59 6.30
CA PRO A 266 -12.87 4.28 7.43
C PRO A 266 -11.94 5.46 7.78
N GLU A 267 -11.73 5.68 9.07
CA GLU A 267 -10.80 6.69 9.55
C GLU A 267 -9.34 6.24 9.41
N MET A 268 -8.42 7.18 9.21
CA MET A 268 -6.99 6.90 9.04
C MET A 268 -6.38 6.11 10.21
N ARG A 269 -6.88 6.34 11.43
CA ARG A 269 -6.43 5.64 12.65
C ARG A 269 -6.87 4.18 12.66
N THR A 270 -8.06 3.88 12.16
CA THR A 270 -8.66 2.54 12.19
C THR A 270 -8.40 1.74 10.91
N ALA A 271 -7.94 2.37 9.84
CA ALA A 271 -7.56 1.71 8.60
C ALA A 271 -6.40 0.73 8.82
N ALA A 272 -6.63 -0.54 8.42
CA ALA A 272 -5.58 -1.55 8.42
C ALA A 272 -4.52 -1.20 7.38
N ALA A 273 -3.24 -1.41 7.70
CA ALA A 273 -2.18 -1.37 6.71
C ALA A 273 -1.92 -2.79 6.19
N ARG A 274 -2.00 -3.01 4.88
CA ARG A 274 -1.44 -4.22 4.27
C ARG A 274 0.08 -4.13 4.35
N LEU A 275 0.74 -5.27 4.59
CA LEU A 275 2.18 -5.39 4.42
C LEU A 275 2.46 -5.40 2.91
N LEU A 276 3.05 -4.32 2.41
CA LEU A 276 3.60 -4.24 1.04
C LEU A 276 5.11 -4.31 1.10
N ASP A 277 5.71 -4.90 0.08
CA ASP A 277 7.15 -5.03 0.01
C ASP A 277 7.80 -3.65 -0.26
N ARG A 278 9.03 -3.44 0.24
CA ARG A 278 9.72 -2.14 0.06
C ARG A 278 9.90 -1.77 -1.42
N GLY A 279 10.01 -2.77 -2.30
CA GLY A 279 10.11 -2.58 -3.75
C GLY A 279 8.88 -1.90 -4.36
N ASP A 280 7.67 -2.26 -3.91
CA ASP A 280 6.40 -1.70 -4.41
C ASP A 280 6.20 -0.23 -4.01
N LEU A 281 6.98 0.24 -3.05
CA LEU A 281 6.92 1.58 -2.46
C LEU A 281 8.03 2.50 -2.98
N SER A 282 8.93 1.98 -3.83
CA SER A 282 10.07 2.70 -4.39
C SER A 282 9.67 3.93 -5.20
N PHE A 283 8.49 3.93 -5.83
CA PHE A 283 8.00 5.09 -6.58
C PHE A 283 7.79 6.33 -5.69
N LEU A 284 7.36 6.17 -4.44
CA LEU A 284 7.17 7.33 -3.54
C LEU A 284 8.49 7.94 -3.12
N GLN A 285 9.53 7.11 -2.97
CA GLN A 285 10.89 7.59 -2.73
C GLN A 285 11.45 8.31 -3.97
N ALA A 286 11.06 7.89 -5.17
CA ALA A 286 11.45 8.52 -6.43
C ALA A 286 10.73 9.86 -6.70
N HIS A 287 9.57 10.11 -6.07
CA HIS A 287 8.74 11.30 -6.34
C HIS A 287 8.40 12.13 -5.08
N PRO A 288 9.40 12.70 -4.37
CA PRO A 288 9.18 13.54 -3.20
C PRO A 288 8.52 14.89 -3.54
N ASP A 289 7.76 15.46 -2.61
CA ASP A 289 7.22 16.82 -2.71
C ASP A 289 7.91 17.73 -1.66
N GLU A 290 7.53 19.00 -1.61
CA GLU A 290 7.86 19.89 -0.51
C GLU A 290 7.49 19.28 0.86
N PRO A 291 8.32 19.41 1.91
CA PRO A 291 8.08 18.77 3.20
C PRO A 291 6.71 19.04 3.83
N SER A 292 6.13 20.21 3.60
CA SER A 292 4.80 20.62 4.09
C SER A 292 3.66 19.82 3.45
N PHE A 293 3.84 19.36 2.21
CA PHE A 293 2.85 18.62 1.40
C PHE A 293 3.18 17.14 1.22
N GLN A 294 4.33 16.69 1.71
CA GLN A 294 4.83 15.35 1.49
C GLN A 294 4.02 14.29 2.26
N LEU A 295 3.45 13.34 1.52
CA LEU A 295 2.71 12.21 2.09
C LEU A 295 3.64 11.09 2.54
N LYS A 296 3.33 10.48 3.68
CA LYS A 296 4.00 9.27 4.15
C LYS A 296 3.49 8.06 3.37
N VAL A 297 4.42 7.16 3.09
CA VAL A 297 4.13 5.88 2.45
C VAL A 297 3.07 5.08 3.21
N ALA A 298 3.19 5.03 4.54
CA ALA A 298 2.24 4.32 5.40
C ALA A 298 0.79 4.82 5.23
N THR A 299 0.58 6.10 4.97
CA THR A 299 -0.74 6.71 4.75
C THR A 299 -1.38 6.18 3.47
N LEU A 300 -0.62 6.14 2.37
CA LEU A 300 -1.11 5.61 1.09
C LEU A 300 -1.39 4.11 1.15
N VAL A 301 -0.55 3.34 1.85
CA VAL A 301 -0.77 1.90 2.05
C VAL A 301 -2.03 1.63 2.88
N LYS A 302 -2.24 2.41 3.95
CA LYS A 302 -3.48 2.37 4.71
C LYS A 302 -4.68 2.70 3.83
N LEU A 303 -4.56 3.73 2.97
CA LEU A 303 -5.66 4.17 2.12
C LEU A 303 -6.09 3.08 1.13
N GLY A 304 -5.14 2.50 0.39
CA GLY A 304 -5.45 1.42 -0.56
C GLY A 304 -5.98 0.15 0.13
N SER A 305 -5.68 -0.03 1.42
CA SER A 305 -6.24 -1.12 2.22
C SER A 305 -7.66 -0.84 2.70
N ALA A 306 -8.00 0.45 2.87
CA ALA A 306 -9.24 0.93 3.45
C ALA A 306 -10.34 1.15 2.41
N ILE A 307 -9.97 1.52 1.18
CA ILE A 307 -10.91 1.69 0.06
C ILE A 307 -10.78 0.45 -0.85
N PRO A 308 -11.83 -0.37 -1.00
CA PRO A 308 -11.81 -1.48 -1.94
C PRO A 308 -11.79 -0.96 -3.38
N SER A 309 -10.93 -1.55 -4.20
CA SER A 309 -10.78 -1.15 -5.60
C SER A 309 -12.09 -1.21 -6.38
N ARG A 310 -12.45 -0.11 -7.04
CA ARG A 310 -13.53 -0.05 -8.06
C ARG A 310 -13.00 -0.32 -9.46
N ARG A 311 -11.74 0.05 -9.74
CA ARG A 311 -11.18 0.07 -11.10
C ARG A 311 -10.46 -1.21 -11.48
N VAL A 312 -10.05 -2.02 -10.51
CA VAL A 312 -9.36 -3.28 -10.77
C VAL A 312 -10.14 -4.40 -10.11
N THR A 313 -10.75 -5.24 -10.94
CA THR A 313 -11.41 -6.47 -10.50
C THR A 313 -10.46 -7.24 -9.59
N GLN A 314 -10.85 -7.43 -8.32
CA GLN A 314 -10.04 -8.24 -7.44
C GLN A 314 -9.88 -9.62 -8.08
N PRO A 315 -8.63 -10.11 -8.20
CA PRO A 315 -8.40 -11.43 -8.76
C PRO A 315 -9.23 -12.45 -7.97
N LYS A 316 -10.00 -13.30 -8.68
CA LYS A 316 -10.69 -14.44 -8.05
C LYS A 316 -9.68 -15.24 -7.22
N ALA A 317 -10.11 -15.80 -6.10
CA ALA A 317 -9.27 -16.68 -5.29
C ALA A 317 -8.69 -17.79 -6.18
N GLY A 318 -7.35 -17.87 -6.26
CA GLY A 318 -6.64 -18.82 -7.13
C GLY A 318 -6.19 -18.27 -8.49
N SER A 319 -6.52 -17.03 -8.86
CA SER A 319 -6.02 -16.43 -10.09
C SER A 319 -4.54 -16.01 -9.97
N ARG A 320 -3.78 -16.14 -11.07
CA ARG A 320 -2.37 -15.72 -11.16
C ARG A 320 -2.16 -14.20 -11.23
N ARG A 321 -3.23 -13.38 -11.36
CA ARG A 321 -3.12 -11.92 -11.33
C ARG A 321 -2.80 -11.46 -9.91
N ARG A 322 -1.67 -10.77 -9.73
CA ARG A 322 -1.20 -10.31 -8.41
C ARG A 322 -2.10 -9.16 -7.89
N PRO A 323 -2.64 -9.25 -6.66
CA PRO A 323 -3.40 -8.15 -6.03
C PRO A 323 -2.61 -6.85 -5.85
N GLU A 324 -1.28 -6.91 -5.91
CA GLU A 324 -0.34 -5.80 -5.66
C GLU A 324 -0.40 -4.71 -6.74
N ALA A 325 -0.51 -5.09 -8.03
CA ALA A 325 -0.55 -4.14 -9.14
C ALA A 325 -1.84 -3.29 -9.13
N ALA A 326 -2.95 -3.88 -8.67
CA ALA A 326 -4.24 -3.20 -8.49
C ALA A 326 -4.12 -2.08 -7.44
N LEU A 327 -3.50 -2.40 -6.31
CA LEU A 327 -3.33 -1.50 -5.18
C LEU A 327 -2.39 -0.33 -5.50
N ALA A 328 -1.28 -0.60 -6.17
CA ALA A 328 -0.34 0.43 -6.61
C ALA A 328 -1.02 1.45 -7.54
N SER A 329 -1.77 0.97 -8.55
CA SER A 329 -2.50 1.82 -9.50
C SER A 329 -3.50 2.76 -8.80
N GLU A 330 -4.19 2.29 -7.76
CA GLU A 330 -5.14 3.13 -7.02
C GLU A 330 -4.47 4.14 -6.09
N MET A 331 -3.39 3.74 -5.41
CA MET A 331 -2.58 4.68 -4.64
C MET A 331 -2.05 5.81 -5.53
N HIS A 332 -1.64 5.48 -6.76
CA HIS A 332 -1.23 6.47 -7.75
C HIS A 332 -2.38 7.38 -8.20
N ALA A 333 -3.57 6.83 -8.44
CA ALA A 333 -4.74 7.62 -8.84
C ALA A 333 -5.13 8.65 -7.75
N TRP A 334 -5.20 8.22 -6.49
CA TRP A 334 -5.49 9.12 -5.36
C TRP A 334 -4.39 10.16 -5.15
N ARG A 335 -3.12 9.78 -5.27
CA ARG A 335 -2.01 10.73 -5.22
C ARG A 335 -2.10 11.78 -6.34
N ARG A 336 -2.49 11.39 -7.55
CA ARG A 336 -2.66 12.32 -8.68
C ARG A 336 -3.80 13.30 -8.44
N LEU A 337 -4.93 12.82 -7.91
CA LEU A 337 -6.05 13.67 -7.50
C LEU A 337 -5.64 14.67 -6.42
N TRP A 338 -4.88 14.21 -5.42
CA TRP A 338 -4.31 15.07 -4.39
C TRP A 338 -3.41 16.18 -4.97
N LEU A 339 -2.53 15.84 -5.91
CA LEU A 339 -1.67 16.83 -6.54
C LEU A 339 -2.47 17.87 -7.34
N ALA A 340 -3.54 17.46 -8.02
CA ALA A 340 -4.42 18.38 -8.71
C ALA A 340 -5.17 19.31 -7.74
N ALA A 341 -5.66 18.78 -6.61
CA ALA A 341 -6.29 19.58 -5.56
C ALA A 341 -5.30 20.57 -4.91
N LEU A 342 -4.04 20.17 -4.71
CA LEU A 342 -2.98 21.07 -4.23
C LEU A 342 -2.63 22.15 -5.25
N ASP A 343 -2.53 21.80 -6.53
CA ASP A 343 -2.25 22.76 -7.59
C ASP A 343 -3.37 23.79 -7.72
N GLU A 344 -4.64 23.33 -7.69
CA GLU A 344 -5.83 24.18 -7.58
C GLU A 344 -5.74 25.12 -6.37
N ALA A 345 -5.41 24.59 -5.19
CA ALA A 345 -5.35 25.38 -3.96
C ALA A 345 -4.22 26.42 -3.96
N LEU A 346 -3.07 26.10 -4.54
CA LEU A 346 -1.91 27.00 -4.57
C LEU A 346 -2.00 28.04 -5.68
N THR A 347 -2.62 27.71 -6.81
CA THR A 347 -2.80 28.64 -7.94
C THR A 347 -4.06 29.48 -7.82
N GLY A 348 -5.01 29.05 -6.99
CA GLY A 348 -6.34 29.65 -6.87
C GLY A 348 -7.25 29.40 -8.07
N THR A 349 -6.87 28.50 -8.99
CA THR A 349 -7.62 28.21 -10.22
C THR A 349 -8.59 27.06 -9.99
N ALA A 350 -9.87 27.36 -9.85
CA ALA A 350 -10.92 26.37 -9.62
C ALA A 350 -11.02 25.36 -10.78
N LEU A 351 -10.90 24.06 -10.48
CA LEU A 351 -11.10 22.97 -11.46
C LEU A 351 -12.56 22.51 -11.50
N THR A 352 -13.28 22.67 -10.40
CA THR A 352 -14.70 22.33 -10.25
C THR A 352 -15.41 23.31 -9.30
N PRO A 353 -16.76 23.38 -9.30
CA PRO A 353 -17.50 24.25 -8.39
C PRO A 353 -17.23 23.99 -6.89
N SER A 354 -16.89 22.74 -6.52
CA SER A 354 -16.57 22.43 -5.12
C SER A 354 -15.24 23.02 -4.64
N TYR A 355 -14.49 23.71 -5.48
CA TYR A 355 -13.39 24.58 -5.04
C TYR A 355 -13.87 25.57 -3.96
N GLU A 356 -15.04 26.18 -4.18
CA GLU A 356 -15.57 27.21 -3.29
C GLU A 356 -16.34 26.62 -2.09
N THR A 357 -16.94 25.45 -2.22
CA THR A 357 -17.85 24.88 -1.21
C THR A 357 -17.27 23.69 -0.45
N GLY A 358 -16.29 22.99 -1.02
CA GLY A 358 -15.70 21.78 -0.45
C GLY A 358 -14.85 22.05 0.79
N THR A 359 -14.93 21.14 1.78
CA THR A 359 -14.21 21.25 3.06
C THR A 359 -12.69 21.07 2.92
N TYR A 360 -12.25 20.30 1.94
CA TYR A 360 -10.84 19.98 1.69
C TYR A 360 -10.41 20.38 0.27
N ARG A 361 -10.81 21.59 -0.15
CA ARG A 361 -10.49 22.19 -1.45
C ARG A 361 -10.02 23.63 -1.27
N GLY A 362 -9.30 24.17 -2.24
CA GLY A 362 -8.82 25.55 -2.22
C GLY A 362 -8.05 25.92 -0.93
N GLN A 363 -8.29 27.13 -0.42
CA GLN A 363 -7.65 27.61 0.81
C GLN A 363 -7.93 26.70 2.03
N ARG A 364 -9.14 26.11 2.13
CA ARG A 364 -9.50 25.24 3.26
C ARG A 364 -8.64 23.97 3.31
N LEU A 365 -8.18 23.51 2.15
CA LEU A 365 -7.22 22.42 2.06
C LEU A 365 -5.88 22.81 2.68
N LEU A 366 -5.37 24.00 2.35
CA LEU A 366 -4.12 24.52 2.90
C LEU A 366 -4.21 24.73 4.42
N ASP A 367 -5.34 25.26 4.89
CA ASP A 367 -5.60 25.45 6.33
C ASP A 367 -5.65 24.09 7.07
N ALA A 368 -6.27 23.08 6.46
CA ALA A 368 -6.29 21.72 7.02
C ALA A 368 -4.90 21.09 7.05
N ILE A 369 -4.06 21.31 6.04
CA ILE A 369 -2.67 20.85 6.03
C ILE A 369 -1.86 21.55 7.14
N ALA A 370 -2.03 22.86 7.31
CA ALA A 370 -1.35 23.61 8.37
C ALA A 370 -1.76 23.14 9.78
N ARG A 371 -3.05 22.83 9.98
CA ARG A 371 -3.60 22.38 11.27
C ARG A 371 -3.26 20.93 11.60
N ASP A 372 -3.48 20.01 10.65
CA ASP A 372 -3.51 18.57 10.90
C ASP A 372 -2.35 17.80 10.24
N GLY A 373 -1.59 18.46 9.37
CA GLY A 373 -0.54 17.88 8.53
C GLY A 373 -1.06 17.24 7.24
N ALA A 374 -0.16 17.12 6.25
CA ALA A 374 -0.51 16.63 4.91
C ALA A 374 -1.17 15.25 4.90
N ASP A 375 -0.71 14.30 5.71
CA ASP A 375 -1.27 12.94 5.74
C ASP A 375 -2.75 12.90 6.16
N ARG A 376 -3.11 13.65 7.22
CA ARG A 376 -4.49 13.69 7.73
C ARG A 376 -5.40 14.47 6.79
N ALA A 377 -4.92 15.59 6.27
CA ALA A 377 -5.64 16.39 5.27
C ALA A 377 -5.88 15.58 3.98
N PHE A 378 -4.87 14.84 3.50
CA PHE A 378 -5.01 13.95 2.35
C PHE A 378 -6.03 12.84 2.59
N TRP A 379 -6.00 12.18 3.75
CA TRP A 379 -7.00 11.17 4.08
C TRP A 379 -8.41 11.74 4.07
N ALA A 380 -8.61 12.88 4.73
CA ALA A 380 -9.91 13.52 4.83
C ALA A 380 -10.42 14.04 3.47
N PHE A 381 -9.52 14.57 2.64
CA PHE A 381 -9.78 14.91 1.24
C PHE A 381 -10.28 13.69 0.46
N VAL A 382 -9.55 12.57 0.49
CA VAL A 382 -9.97 11.37 -0.24
C VAL A 382 -11.32 10.85 0.27
N MET A 383 -11.57 10.87 1.57
CA MET A 383 -12.87 10.43 2.10
C MET A 383 -14.03 11.35 1.70
N ALA A 384 -13.80 12.66 1.64
CA ALA A 384 -14.79 13.61 1.11
C ALA A 384 -15.06 13.35 -0.38
N GLU A 385 -14.01 13.09 -1.16
CA GLU A 385 -14.12 12.77 -2.59
C GLU A 385 -14.82 11.42 -2.85
N VAL A 386 -14.66 10.45 -1.95
CA VAL A 386 -15.35 9.16 -2.01
C VAL A 386 -16.83 9.28 -1.64
N GLU A 387 -17.17 10.15 -0.69
CA GLU A 387 -18.55 10.39 -0.24
C GLU A 387 -19.33 11.28 -1.21
N THR A 388 -18.67 12.28 -1.81
CA THR A 388 -19.26 13.18 -2.80
C THR A 388 -18.25 13.42 -3.93
N PRO A 389 -18.20 12.52 -4.93
CA PRO A 389 -17.26 12.61 -6.04
C PRO A 389 -17.51 13.86 -6.88
N ASP A 390 -16.45 14.61 -7.14
CA ASP A 390 -16.46 15.84 -7.91
C ASP A 390 -15.18 15.97 -8.74
N LEU A 391 -14.03 16.14 -8.08
CA LEU A 391 -12.74 16.24 -8.76
C LEU A 391 -12.36 14.93 -9.46
N GLN A 392 -12.69 13.79 -8.85
CA GLN A 392 -12.51 12.46 -9.43
C GLN A 392 -13.31 12.31 -10.73
N VAL A 393 -14.54 12.84 -10.78
CA VAL A 393 -15.39 12.78 -11.96
C VAL A 393 -14.83 13.68 -13.06
N ARG A 394 -14.41 14.90 -12.71
CA ARG A 394 -13.81 15.85 -13.65
C ARG A 394 -12.51 15.34 -14.25
N LEU A 395 -11.69 14.65 -13.46
CA LEU A 395 -10.37 14.17 -13.85
C LEU A 395 -10.35 12.72 -14.31
N ASP A 396 -11.51 12.14 -14.67
CA ASP A 396 -11.54 10.81 -15.26
C ASP A 396 -11.04 10.83 -16.70
N ALA A 397 -9.89 10.19 -16.94
CA ALA A 397 -9.19 10.19 -18.22
C ALA A 397 -9.92 9.41 -19.33
N SER A 398 -11.01 8.71 -18.99
CA SER A 398 -11.86 7.98 -19.94
C SER A 398 -12.64 8.91 -20.88
N ALA A 399 -12.81 10.20 -20.52
CA ALA A 399 -13.69 11.12 -21.23
C ALA A 399 -12.98 12.11 -22.18
N SER A 400 -11.73 12.52 -21.90
CA SER A 400 -10.99 13.47 -22.76
C SER A 400 -9.49 13.56 -22.45
N HIS A 401 -8.72 14.26 -23.31
CA HIS A 401 -7.29 14.56 -23.10
C HIS A 401 -7.03 15.66 -22.07
N GLU A 402 -8.04 16.43 -21.68
CA GLU A 402 -7.90 17.56 -20.78
C GLU A 402 -7.52 17.15 -19.34
N PRO A 403 -8.16 16.13 -18.72
CA PRO A 403 -7.70 15.54 -17.46
C PRO A 403 -6.22 15.17 -17.45
N ILE A 404 -5.71 14.59 -18.55
CA ILE A 404 -4.31 14.20 -18.67
C ILE A 404 -3.40 15.42 -18.58
N ARG A 405 -3.76 16.53 -19.24
CA ARG A 405 -3.00 17.79 -19.19
C ARG A 405 -3.00 18.41 -17.81
N ILE A 406 -4.15 18.43 -17.13
CA ILE A 406 -4.28 18.97 -15.77
C ILE A 406 -3.41 18.15 -14.80
N LEU A 407 -3.51 16.82 -14.84
CA LEU A 407 -2.70 15.94 -14.00
C LEU A 407 -1.19 16.07 -14.29
N ALA A 408 -0.80 16.26 -15.55
CA ALA A 408 0.59 16.50 -15.92
C ALA A 408 1.09 17.88 -15.45
N ALA A 409 0.25 18.92 -15.49
CA ALA A 409 0.59 20.23 -14.94
C ALA A 409 0.81 20.17 -13.43
N ALA A 410 -0.08 19.52 -12.70
CA ALA A 410 0.05 19.32 -11.25
C ALA A 410 1.33 18.55 -10.86
N GLU A 411 1.70 17.53 -11.63
CA GLU A 411 2.95 16.78 -11.40
C GLU A 411 4.20 17.64 -11.72
N ARG A 412 4.15 18.51 -12.74
CA ARG A 412 5.22 19.50 -13.00
C ARG A 412 5.34 20.51 -11.86
N ALA A 413 4.21 21.03 -11.37
CA ALA A 413 4.17 21.96 -10.24
C ALA A 413 4.81 21.35 -8.99
N ARG A 414 4.53 20.07 -8.70
CA ARG A 414 5.21 19.30 -7.64
C ARG A 414 6.73 19.31 -7.78
N ILE A 415 7.24 19.01 -8.98
CA ILE A 415 8.69 18.99 -9.23
C ILE A 415 9.32 20.36 -8.93
N LEU A 416 8.65 21.44 -9.34
CA LEU A 416 9.10 22.80 -9.10
C LEU A 416 9.13 23.13 -7.60
N ARG A 417 8.05 22.81 -6.86
CA ARG A 417 7.98 22.99 -5.40
C ARG A 417 9.10 22.23 -4.68
N PHE A 418 9.29 20.95 -4.99
CA PHE A 418 10.36 20.17 -4.38
C PHE A 418 11.76 20.76 -4.66
N ARG A 419 12.01 21.22 -5.88
CA ARG A 419 13.28 21.86 -6.24
C ARG A 419 13.49 23.17 -5.48
N ALA A 420 12.45 24.00 -5.35
CA ALA A 420 12.48 25.24 -4.59
C ALA A 420 12.78 24.99 -3.11
N ALA A 421 12.03 24.10 -2.46
CA ALA A 421 12.22 23.72 -1.06
C ALA A 421 13.63 23.13 -0.80
N ARG A 422 14.14 22.32 -1.73
CA ARG A 422 15.51 21.81 -1.65
C ARG A 422 16.56 22.91 -1.78
N ALA A 423 16.33 23.89 -2.66
CA ALA A 423 17.22 25.03 -2.82
C ALA A 423 17.23 25.90 -1.55
N GLU A 424 16.07 26.16 -0.97
CA GLU A 424 15.91 26.88 0.29
C GLU A 424 16.61 26.16 1.44
N ARG A 425 16.41 24.85 1.60
CA ARG A 425 17.11 24.04 2.61
C ARG A 425 18.63 24.11 2.44
N ARG A 426 19.12 24.13 1.21
CA ARG A 426 20.56 24.33 0.93
C ARG A 426 21.02 25.73 1.32
N ARG A 427 20.22 26.77 1.10
CA ARG A 427 20.51 28.14 1.55
C ARG A 427 20.54 28.24 3.07
N ALA A 428 19.53 27.69 3.76
CA ALA A 428 19.49 27.64 5.22
C ALA A 428 20.70 26.89 5.81
N LEU A 429 21.09 25.75 5.23
CA LEU A 429 22.30 25.03 5.66
C LEU A 429 23.58 25.82 5.42
N ARG A 430 23.67 26.60 4.34
CA ARG A 430 24.82 27.49 4.09
C ARG A 430 24.85 28.63 5.11
N HIS A 431 23.69 29.21 5.42
CA HIS A 431 23.55 30.26 6.42
C HIS A 431 23.97 29.77 7.81
N ALA A 432 23.40 28.65 8.26
CA ALA A 432 23.75 28.02 9.54
C ALA A 432 25.25 27.67 9.64
N ARG A 433 25.89 27.25 8.53
CA ARG A 433 27.35 27.05 8.49
C ARG A 433 28.13 28.35 8.54
N ALA A 434 27.67 29.41 7.87
CA ALA A 434 28.29 30.72 7.91
C ALA A 434 28.20 31.35 9.32
N GLU A 435 27.09 31.10 10.03
CA GLU A 435 26.88 31.52 11.43
C GLU A 435 27.59 30.64 12.46
N GLY A 436 28.28 29.57 12.02
CA GLY A 436 28.99 28.65 12.91
C GLY A 436 28.11 27.73 13.77
N THR A 437 26.79 27.70 13.53
CA THR A 437 25.86 26.82 14.26
C THR A 437 25.93 25.36 13.80
N LEU A 438 26.50 25.11 12.62
CA LEU A 438 26.77 23.77 12.09
C LEU A 438 28.23 23.63 11.69
N PRO A 439 28.85 22.46 11.91
CA PRO A 439 30.23 22.21 11.49
C PRO A 439 30.38 22.35 9.96
N PRO A 440 31.57 22.76 9.50
CA PRO A 440 31.86 22.87 8.07
C PRO A 440 31.61 21.54 7.38
N ALA A 441 31.16 21.59 6.12
CA ALA A 441 30.91 20.39 5.36
C ALA A 441 32.19 19.56 5.28
N THR A 442 32.21 18.37 5.87
CA THR A 442 33.28 17.42 5.61
C THR A 442 33.26 17.11 4.11
N PRO A 443 34.36 17.38 3.39
CA PRO A 443 34.44 16.99 1.99
C PRO A 443 34.20 15.49 1.94
N LYS A 444 33.25 15.05 1.11
CA LYS A 444 33.12 13.63 0.82
C LYS A 444 34.43 13.23 0.16
N ASN A 445 35.28 12.49 0.89
CA ASN A 445 36.36 11.73 0.29
C ASN A 445 35.72 10.77 -0.70
N THR A 446 35.68 11.17 -1.98
CA THR A 446 35.72 10.22 -3.07
C THR A 446 36.96 9.39 -2.82
N MET A 447 36.78 8.16 -2.33
CA MET A 447 37.79 7.11 -2.43
C MET A 447 37.98 6.82 -3.92
N THR A 448 38.67 7.72 -4.62
CA THR A 448 39.57 7.30 -5.67
C THR A 448 40.73 6.63 -4.95
N ASP A 449 40.87 5.32 -5.16
CA ASP A 449 42.08 4.57 -4.84
C ASP A 449 43.28 5.23 -5.53
N SER A 450 43.87 6.24 -4.89
CA SER A 450 45.21 6.70 -5.21
C SER A 450 46.18 5.71 -4.59
N ARG A 451 46.43 4.61 -5.32
CA ARG A 451 47.73 3.92 -5.22
C ARG A 451 48.81 4.98 -5.44
N PRO A 452 49.90 5.01 -4.66
CA PRO A 452 51.02 5.89 -4.93
C PRO A 452 51.60 5.50 -6.30
N MET A 453 51.36 6.34 -7.31
CA MET A 453 52.08 6.23 -8.58
C MET A 453 53.56 6.51 -8.30
N THR A 454 54.40 5.54 -8.64
CA THR A 454 55.83 5.75 -8.86
C THR A 454 56.03 6.94 -9.79
N ALA A 455 56.98 7.80 -9.43
CA ALA A 455 57.31 9.03 -10.14
C ALA A 455 57.48 8.77 -11.65
N PRO A 456 56.82 9.54 -12.53
CA PRO A 456 57.04 9.42 -13.96
C PRO A 456 58.44 9.93 -14.31
N THR A 457 59.14 9.13 -15.10
CA THR A 457 60.36 9.47 -15.82
C THR A 457 60.16 10.80 -16.59
N PRO A 458 61.19 11.66 -16.69
CA PRO A 458 61.07 12.98 -17.32
C PRO A 458 60.61 12.84 -18.78
N VAL A 459 59.43 13.41 -19.05
CA VAL A 459 58.81 13.46 -20.37
C VAL A 459 59.45 14.58 -21.18
N VAL A 460 59.97 14.19 -22.35
CA VAL A 460 60.45 15.03 -23.45
C VAL A 460 59.39 16.11 -23.80
N PRO A 461 59.79 17.35 -24.18
CA PRO A 461 58.86 18.44 -24.47
C PRO A 461 57.80 18.05 -25.52
N PRO A 462 56.58 18.63 -25.41
CA PRO A 462 55.43 18.20 -26.19
C PRO A 462 55.64 18.49 -27.67
N VAL A 463 55.63 17.43 -28.47
CA VAL A 463 55.40 17.50 -29.91
C VAL A 463 54.03 18.13 -30.12
N ALA A 464 53.96 19.15 -30.98
CA ALA A 464 52.73 19.84 -31.33
C ALA A 464 51.60 18.85 -31.67
N PRO A 465 50.36 19.09 -31.22
CA PRO A 465 49.25 18.20 -31.51
C PRO A 465 49.11 18.06 -33.03
N ALA A 466 49.11 16.81 -33.50
CA ALA A 466 48.80 16.49 -34.88
C ALA A 466 47.47 17.17 -35.27
N PRO A 467 47.37 17.73 -36.49
CA PRO A 467 46.16 18.39 -36.95
C PRO A 467 44.97 17.45 -36.81
N ALA A 468 43.85 17.98 -36.31
CA ALA A 468 42.61 17.24 -36.17
C ALA A 468 42.28 16.54 -37.50
N PRO A 469 41.92 15.23 -37.48
CA PRO A 469 41.55 14.53 -38.68
C PRO A 469 40.42 15.31 -39.37
N ALA A 470 40.54 15.49 -40.69
CA ALA A 470 39.54 16.18 -41.49
C ALA A 470 38.15 15.62 -41.17
N ALA A 471 37.19 16.51 -40.88
CA ALA A 471 35.81 16.11 -40.63
C ALA A 471 35.32 15.26 -41.82
N PRO A 472 34.68 14.10 -41.58
CA PRO A 472 34.16 13.29 -42.66
C PRO A 472 33.19 14.15 -43.48
N THR A 473 33.43 14.24 -44.78
CA THR A 473 32.53 14.94 -45.70
C THR A 473 31.19 14.19 -45.66
N PRO A 474 30.09 14.82 -45.19
CA PRO A 474 28.80 14.15 -45.12
C PRO A 474 28.38 13.73 -46.52
N ASP A 475 27.82 12.53 -46.64
CA ASP A 475 27.28 12.03 -47.89
C ASP A 475 26.06 12.88 -48.28
N ALA A 476 26.29 13.86 -49.16
CA ALA A 476 25.28 14.83 -49.56
C ALA A 476 24.03 14.16 -50.16
N ALA A 477 24.17 12.99 -50.78
CA ALA A 477 23.05 12.23 -51.33
C ALA A 477 22.17 11.64 -50.21
N LEU A 478 22.79 11.12 -49.14
CA LEU A 478 22.09 10.59 -47.97
C LEU A 478 21.35 11.67 -47.18
N VAL A 479 21.98 12.84 -47.01
CA VAL A 479 21.34 13.99 -46.36
C VAL A 479 20.16 14.49 -47.19
N ALA A 480 20.32 14.59 -48.52
CA ALA A 480 19.24 14.98 -49.42
C ALA A 480 18.06 13.98 -49.38
N LEU A 481 18.34 12.67 -49.32
CA LEU A 481 17.33 11.62 -49.21
C LEU A 481 16.48 11.79 -47.94
N LEU A 482 17.12 12.07 -46.79
CA LEU A 482 16.45 12.21 -45.50
C LEU A 482 15.85 13.59 -45.23
N ALA A 483 16.16 14.60 -46.05
CA ALA A 483 15.60 15.96 -45.89
C ALA A 483 14.19 16.12 -46.49
N THR A 484 13.72 15.13 -47.25
CA THR A 484 12.41 15.15 -47.93
C THR A 484 11.24 15.11 -46.95
N ASP A 485 10.08 15.65 -47.34
CA ASP A 485 8.88 15.61 -46.49
C ASP A 485 8.32 14.19 -46.33
N GLU A 486 8.54 13.33 -47.33
CA GLU A 486 8.26 11.90 -47.26
C GLU A 486 9.12 11.21 -46.19
N ALA A 487 10.42 11.52 -46.12
CA ALA A 487 11.31 11.02 -45.06
C ALA A 487 10.83 11.48 -43.68
N LYS A 488 10.38 12.73 -43.53
CA LYS A 488 9.80 13.22 -42.26
C LYS A 488 8.50 12.50 -41.89
N ALA A 489 7.66 12.15 -42.86
CA ALA A 489 6.45 11.38 -42.64
C ALA A 489 6.77 9.94 -42.21
N GLU A 490 7.71 9.27 -42.88
CA GLU A 490 8.20 7.95 -42.48
C GLU A 490 8.85 8.00 -41.09
N ALA A 491 9.64 9.04 -40.78
CA ALA A 491 10.26 9.20 -39.48
C ALA A 491 9.23 9.35 -38.36
N ARG A 492 8.12 10.07 -38.60
CA ARG A 492 6.98 10.16 -37.67
C ARG A 492 6.32 8.80 -37.48
N LYS A 493 6.04 8.08 -38.56
CA LYS A 493 5.45 6.75 -38.51
C LYS A 493 6.36 5.75 -37.77
N LEU A 494 7.66 5.78 -38.03
CA LEU A 494 8.66 4.91 -37.40
C LEU A 494 8.80 5.22 -35.91
N TRP A 495 8.72 6.49 -35.52
CA TRP A 495 8.68 6.87 -34.10
C TRP A 495 7.44 6.32 -33.38
N TRP A 496 6.25 6.45 -33.97
CA TRP A 496 5.02 5.85 -33.42
C TRP A 496 5.12 4.33 -33.35
N TYR A 497 5.77 3.72 -34.34
CA TYR A 497 6.01 2.28 -34.36
C TYR A 497 6.87 1.81 -33.18
N TRP A 498 7.84 2.63 -32.78
CA TRP A 498 8.70 2.42 -31.62
C TRP A 498 8.09 2.82 -30.28
N GLN A 499 6.98 3.57 -30.25
CA GLN A 499 6.39 4.09 -29.01
C GLN A 499 6.16 3.01 -27.93
N PRO A 500 5.60 1.82 -28.22
CA PRO A 500 5.42 0.79 -27.20
C PRO A 500 6.74 0.31 -26.59
N ALA A 501 7.81 0.26 -27.39
CA ALA A 501 9.15 -0.09 -26.93
C ALA A 501 9.87 1.07 -26.24
N SER A 502 9.47 2.32 -26.48
CA SER A 502 9.93 3.47 -25.68
C SER A 502 9.30 3.46 -24.28
N GLU A 503 8.00 3.18 -24.20
CA GLU A 503 7.26 3.15 -22.93
C GLU A 503 7.57 1.89 -22.10
N PHE A 504 7.74 0.74 -22.77
CA PHE A 504 8.07 -0.53 -22.11
C PHE A 504 9.19 -1.29 -22.85
N PRO A 505 10.44 -0.79 -22.78
CA PRO A 505 11.59 -1.34 -23.51
C PRO A 505 11.79 -2.84 -23.30
N ARG A 506 11.68 -3.30 -22.05
CA ARG A 506 11.93 -4.69 -21.68
C ARG A 506 10.91 -5.68 -22.26
N LEU A 507 9.71 -5.21 -22.60
CA LEU A 507 8.65 -6.04 -23.15
C LEU A 507 8.66 -6.02 -24.68
N HIS A 508 8.84 -4.83 -25.27
CA HIS A 508 8.54 -4.64 -26.69
C HIS A 508 9.77 -4.41 -27.57
N ALA A 509 10.95 -4.05 -27.03
CA ALA A 509 12.10 -3.69 -27.85
C ALA A 509 12.56 -4.81 -28.79
N ALA A 510 12.70 -6.05 -28.29
CA ALA A 510 13.13 -7.17 -29.13
C ALA A 510 12.12 -7.50 -30.22
N ALA A 511 10.83 -7.56 -29.86
CA ALA A 511 9.76 -7.88 -30.80
C ALA A 511 9.67 -6.83 -31.91
N LYS A 512 9.79 -5.54 -31.57
CA LYS A 512 9.78 -4.45 -32.55
C LYS A 512 11.04 -4.43 -33.43
N ALA A 513 12.20 -4.68 -32.85
CA ALA A 513 13.45 -4.81 -33.61
C ALA A 513 13.39 -5.96 -34.61
N LYS A 514 12.89 -7.14 -34.20
CA LYS A 514 12.71 -8.31 -35.07
C LYS A 514 11.72 -8.02 -36.20
N LEU A 515 10.57 -7.44 -35.87
CA LEU A 515 9.54 -7.11 -36.86
C LEU A 515 10.07 -6.15 -37.95
N LEU A 516 10.89 -5.15 -37.56
CA LEU A 516 11.58 -4.28 -38.51
C LEU A 516 12.66 -5.01 -39.34
N LEU A 517 13.37 -5.97 -38.76
CA LEU A 517 14.39 -6.75 -39.44
C LEU A 517 13.82 -7.72 -40.47
N ASP A 518 12.72 -8.39 -40.12
CA ASP A 518 12.15 -9.50 -40.89
C ASP A 518 11.39 -8.98 -42.13
N GLU A 519 10.47 -8.03 -41.97
CA GLU A 519 9.54 -7.67 -43.04
C GLU A 519 9.20 -6.17 -43.14
N ASP A 520 9.30 -5.40 -42.04
CA ASP A 520 8.68 -4.08 -42.01
C ASP A 520 9.57 -2.92 -42.50
N LEU A 521 10.90 -3.01 -42.42
CA LEU A 521 11.73 -1.85 -42.79
C LEU A 521 11.62 -1.53 -44.30
N ASP A 522 11.80 -2.52 -45.17
CA ASP A 522 11.77 -2.30 -46.62
C ASP A 522 10.35 -2.00 -47.13
N ARG A 523 9.34 -2.60 -46.49
CA ARG A 523 7.94 -2.51 -46.92
C ARG A 523 7.23 -1.27 -46.38
N GLN A 524 7.44 -0.93 -45.11
CA GLN A 524 6.71 0.15 -44.43
C GLN A 524 7.48 1.46 -44.36
N PHE A 525 8.81 1.42 -44.55
CA PHE A 525 9.73 2.56 -44.44
C PHE A 525 10.79 2.55 -45.56
N PRO A 526 10.40 2.55 -46.85
CA PRO A 526 11.30 2.41 -47.98
C PRO A 526 12.40 3.49 -48.04
N ILE A 527 12.14 4.72 -47.56
CA ILE A 527 13.17 5.76 -47.52
C ILE A 527 14.23 5.42 -46.47
N PHE A 528 13.81 4.96 -45.29
CA PHE A 528 14.74 4.52 -44.24
C PHE A 528 15.51 3.26 -44.62
N ALA A 529 14.91 2.34 -45.40
CA ALA A 529 15.60 1.18 -45.95
C ALA A 529 16.73 1.58 -46.91
N ARG A 530 16.45 2.49 -47.85
CA ARG A 530 17.45 3.05 -48.77
C ARG A 530 18.53 3.84 -48.03
N ALA A 531 18.15 4.59 -47.01
CA ALA A 531 19.10 5.30 -46.16
C ALA A 531 20.01 4.31 -45.41
N ASP A 532 19.47 3.21 -44.88
CA ASP A 532 20.26 2.17 -44.23
C ASP A 532 21.24 1.51 -45.21
N GLU A 533 20.80 1.22 -46.44
CA GLU A 533 21.66 0.68 -47.50
C GLU A 533 22.82 1.63 -47.82
N ALA A 534 22.54 2.93 -48.01
CA ALA A 534 23.57 3.95 -48.20
C ALA A 534 24.51 4.07 -46.98
N MET A 535 24.02 3.79 -45.78
CA MET A 535 24.84 3.75 -44.56
C MET A 535 25.65 2.46 -44.41
N GLY A 536 25.45 1.44 -45.25
CA GLY A 536 26.11 0.13 -45.15
C GLY A 536 25.45 -0.82 -44.14
N GLY A 537 24.13 -0.71 -43.97
CA GLY A 537 23.32 -1.55 -43.10
C GLY A 537 23.49 -1.27 -41.60
N GLU A 538 23.95 -0.07 -41.23
CA GLU A 538 24.29 0.28 -39.84
C GLU A 538 23.07 0.36 -38.92
N TYR A 539 21.92 0.80 -39.43
CA TYR A 539 20.67 0.78 -38.68
C TYR A 539 20.18 -0.65 -38.47
N ARG A 540 20.19 -1.51 -39.49
CA ARG A 540 19.88 -2.95 -39.32
C ARG A 540 20.85 -3.65 -38.35
N LYS A 541 22.12 -3.26 -38.30
CA LYS A 541 23.07 -3.75 -37.28
C LYS A 541 22.63 -3.36 -35.86
N ASN A 542 22.19 -2.11 -35.66
CA ASN A 542 21.65 -1.66 -34.37
C ASN A 542 20.38 -2.42 -33.97
N LEU A 543 19.47 -2.67 -34.92
CA LEU A 543 18.26 -3.45 -34.69
C LEU A 543 18.58 -4.90 -34.29
N ARG A 544 19.50 -5.57 -34.98
CA ARG A 544 19.94 -6.93 -34.63
C ARG A 544 20.47 -6.99 -33.22
N TRP A 545 21.29 -6.01 -32.85
CA TRP A 545 21.83 -5.92 -31.50
C TRP A 545 20.74 -5.73 -30.45
N LEU A 546 19.73 -4.88 -30.69
CA LEU A 546 18.57 -4.75 -29.80
C LEU A 546 17.80 -6.07 -29.67
N ALA A 547 17.54 -6.75 -30.78
CA ALA A 547 16.84 -8.03 -30.77
C ALA A 547 17.60 -9.09 -29.94
N GLU A 548 18.92 -9.21 -30.13
CA GLU A 548 19.77 -10.17 -29.41
C GLU A 548 19.87 -9.86 -27.91
N LYS A 549 19.98 -8.59 -27.52
CA LYS A 549 20.13 -8.20 -26.11
C LYS A 549 18.83 -8.25 -25.31
N PHE A 550 17.68 -8.08 -25.96
CA PHE A 550 16.38 -8.13 -25.27
C PHE A 550 15.68 -9.49 -25.38
N ASP A 551 16.17 -10.42 -26.21
CA ASP A 551 15.59 -11.76 -26.36
C ASP A 551 16.66 -12.86 -26.22
N MET A 552 17.14 -13.06 -25.00
CA MET A 552 18.12 -14.13 -24.72
C MET A 552 17.52 -15.53 -24.96
N PRO A 553 18.34 -16.50 -25.43
CA PRO A 553 17.90 -17.88 -25.60
C PRO A 553 17.33 -18.46 -24.31
N ARG A 554 16.14 -19.06 -24.41
CA ARG A 554 15.39 -19.61 -23.28
C ARG A 554 15.84 -21.03 -22.97
N GLN A 555 15.78 -21.39 -21.70
CA GLN A 555 15.91 -22.80 -21.32
C GLN A 555 14.57 -23.54 -21.56
N PRO A 556 14.56 -24.86 -21.80
CA PRO A 556 13.36 -25.61 -22.20
C PRO A 556 12.17 -25.55 -21.23
N HIS A 557 12.40 -25.11 -19.99
CA HIS A 557 11.39 -25.02 -18.93
C HIS A 557 10.90 -23.58 -18.66
N GLU A 558 11.40 -22.58 -19.40
CA GLU A 558 11.03 -21.17 -19.23
C GLU A 558 9.81 -20.80 -20.09
N ASP A 559 8.92 -19.94 -19.56
CA ASP A 559 7.64 -19.57 -20.16
C ASP A 559 7.82 -18.87 -21.54
N PRO A 560 7.14 -19.32 -22.61
CA PRO A 560 7.34 -18.79 -23.95
C PRO A 560 6.84 -17.35 -24.20
N VAL A 561 6.16 -16.70 -23.25
CA VAL A 561 5.47 -15.41 -23.52
C VAL A 561 6.29 -14.17 -23.10
N ALA A 562 7.33 -14.30 -22.26
CA ALA A 562 8.08 -13.13 -21.74
C ALA A 562 9.49 -12.99 -22.37
N THR A 563 9.82 -11.82 -22.92
CA THR A 563 11.16 -11.46 -23.40
C THR A 563 12.17 -11.54 -22.25
N LYS A 564 13.26 -12.31 -22.44
CA LYS A 564 14.27 -12.51 -21.39
C LYS A 564 15.39 -11.47 -21.54
N VAL A 565 15.28 -10.42 -20.76
CA VAL A 565 16.28 -9.34 -20.70
C VAL A 565 17.36 -9.67 -19.65
N PRO A 566 18.66 -9.46 -19.93
CA PRO A 566 19.73 -9.69 -18.97
C PRO A 566 19.48 -8.94 -17.65
N PRO A 567 19.82 -9.54 -16.50
CA PRO A 567 19.52 -8.98 -15.18
C PRO A 567 20.26 -7.66 -14.90
N PHE A 568 21.38 -7.40 -15.60
CA PHE A 568 22.14 -6.15 -15.48
C PHE A 568 21.54 -5.00 -16.30
N VAL A 569 20.56 -5.27 -17.17
CA VAL A 569 19.88 -4.23 -17.95
C VAL A 569 18.68 -3.74 -17.16
N ASP A 570 18.87 -2.61 -16.48
CA ASP A 570 17.81 -1.90 -15.77
C ASP A 570 16.92 -1.07 -16.73
N ALA A 571 15.91 -0.39 -16.18
CA ALA A 571 14.97 0.39 -16.98
C ALA A 571 15.66 1.55 -17.73
N ASP A 572 16.59 2.25 -17.06
CA ASP A 572 17.29 3.40 -17.64
C ASP A 572 18.22 2.98 -18.79
N LEU A 573 18.95 1.87 -18.63
CA LEU A 573 19.77 1.32 -19.70
C LEU A 573 18.89 0.81 -20.86
N ALA A 574 17.76 0.19 -20.53
CA ALA A 574 16.84 -0.31 -21.55
C ALA A 574 16.22 0.83 -22.37
N GLU A 575 15.79 1.91 -21.72
CA GLU A 575 15.33 3.13 -22.39
C GLU A 575 16.43 3.72 -23.27
N GLY A 576 17.65 3.89 -22.71
CA GLY A 576 18.80 4.37 -23.46
C GLY A 576 19.09 3.52 -24.71
N MET A 577 19.07 2.19 -24.59
CA MET A 577 19.26 1.31 -25.73
C MET A 577 18.20 1.55 -26.82
N VAL A 578 16.92 1.65 -26.46
CA VAL A 578 15.85 1.92 -27.45
C VAL A 578 16.01 3.31 -28.07
N THR A 579 16.30 4.34 -27.28
CA THR A 579 16.47 5.72 -27.77
C THR A 579 17.65 5.84 -28.73
N PHE A 580 18.81 5.31 -28.36
CA PHE A 580 20.08 5.50 -29.10
C PHE A 580 20.37 4.43 -30.15
N LEU A 581 19.59 3.35 -30.23
CA LEU A 581 19.77 2.32 -31.26
C LEU A 581 18.54 2.16 -32.16
N GLY A 582 17.34 2.36 -31.61
CA GLY A 582 16.09 2.29 -32.36
C GLY A 582 15.61 3.64 -32.89
N LEU A 583 15.72 4.71 -32.09
CA LEU A 583 15.17 6.02 -32.43
C LEU A 583 16.17 7.03 -33.00
N THR A 584 17.47 6.72 -33.04
CA THR A 584 18.53 7.66 -33.44
C THR A 584 18.30 8.35 -34.78
N LEU A 585 17.73 7.67 -35.78
CA LEU A 585 17.43 8.30 -37.07
C LEU A 585 16.10 9.06 -37.07
N THR A 586 15.12 8.65 -36.25
CA THR A 586 13.76 9.21 -36.32
C THR A 586 13.72 10.67 -35.90
N VAL A 587 14.34 11.01 -34.76
CA VAL A 587 14.22 12.35 -34.16
C VAL A 587 14.94 13.42 -35.00
N PRO A 588 16.19 13.22 -35.46
CA PRO A 588 16.87 14.20 -36.31
C PRO A 588 16.17 14.39 -37.66
N VAL A 589 15.67 13.32 -38.28
CA VAL A 589 14.96 13.41 -39.57
C VAL A 589 13.64 14.14 -39.42
N GLN A 590 12.84 13.85 -38.38
CA GLN A 590 11.61 14.58 -38.07
C GLN A 590 11.84 16.09 -37.93
N ASN A 591 12.97 16.47 -37.31
CA ASN A 591 13.31 17.87 -37.06
C ASN A 591 14.07 18.54 -38.21
N GLY A 592 14.39 17.82 -39.30
CA GLY A 592 15.19 18.34 -40.41
C GLY A 592 16.66 18.63 -40.05
N LEU A 593 17.21 17.94 -39.05
CA LEU A 593 18.56 18.16 -38.50
C LEU A 593 19.53 17.00 -38.79
N ALA A 594 19.23 16.14 -39.78
CA ALA A 594 20.05 14.98 -40.12
C ALA A 594 21.29 15.36 -40.96
N ALA A 595 22.24 16.08 -40.37
CA ALA A 595 23.45 16.56 -41.06
C ALA A 595 24.48 15.44 -41.34
N ASP A 596 24.59 14.45 -40.45
CA ASP A 596 25.46 13.27 -40.62
C ASP A 596 24.81 12.05 -39.92
N PRO A 597 23.81 11.41 -40.55
CA PRO A 597 23.03 10.34 -39.95
C PRO A 597 23.88 9.08 -39.66
N LYS A 598 24.87 8.79 -40.52
CA LYS A 598 25.75 7.63 -40.37
C LYS A 598 26.65 7.80 -39.15
N ALA A 599 27.36 8.92 -39.04
CA ALA A 599 28.23 9.12 -37.88
C ALA A 599 27.42 9.29 -36.59
N ALA A 600 26.20 9.84 -36.64
CA ALA A 600 25.31 9.87 -35.48
C ALA A 600 24.98 8.46 -34.97
N LEU A 601 24.57 7.55 -35.86
CA LEU A 601 24.33 6.14 -35.52
C LEU A 601 25.55 5.45 -34.91
N LEU A 602 26.73 5.67 -35.49
CA LEU A 602 27.98 5.08 -35.00
C LEU A 602 28.35 5.64 -33.61
N ARG A 603 28.27 6.96 -33.42
CA ARG A 603 28.54 7.61 -32.13
C ARG A 603 27.59 7.13 -31.04
N ASP A 604 26.30 7.04 -31.35
CA ASP A 604 25.26 6.60 -30.42
C ASP A 604 25.45 5.13 -30.05
N ARG A 605 25.78 4.27 -31.03
CA ARG A 605 26.13 2.88 -30.77
C ARG A 605 27.35 2.78 -29.86
N ASP A 606 28.43 3.49 -30.16
CA ASP A 606 29.66 3.45 -29.36
C ASP A 606 29.44 3.99 -27.93
N PHE A 607 28.55 4.98 -27.78
CA PHE A 607 28.12 5.49 -26.48
C PHE A 607 27.37 4.42 -25.67
N ILE A 608 26.38 3.76 -26.28
CA ILE A 608 25.62 2.68 -25.62
C ILE A 608 26.50 1.49 -25.30
N MET A 609 27.38 1.07 -26.21
CA MET A 609 28.27 -0.06 -25.99
C MET A 609 29.20 0.16 -24.80
N ARG A 610 29.79 1.37 -24.68
CA ARG A 610 30.60 1.75 -23.50
C ARG A 610 29.78 1.72 -22.22
N ARG A 611 28.54 2.21 -22.27
CA ARG A 611 27.64 2.22 -21.10
C ARG A 611 27.22 0.81 -20.68
N VAL A 612 26.91 -0.07 -21.63
CA VAL A 612 26.57 -1.47 -21.40
C VAL A 612 27.75 -2.22 -20.80
N GLN A 613 28.96 -2.04 -21.33
CA GLN A 613 30.18 -2.64 -20.79
C GLN A 613 30.43 -2.20 -19.35
N LYS A 614 30.31 -0.90 -19.06
CA LYS A 614 30.46 -0.36 -17.71
C LYS A 614 29.43 -0.92 -16.73
N ILE A 615 28.15 -0.92 -17.11
CA ILE A 615 27.08 -1.43 -16.23
C ILE A 615 27.22 -2.93 -16.00
N ARG A 616 27.62 -3.67 -17.05
CA ARG A 616 27.92 -5.10 -16.94
C ARG A 616 29.09 -5.35 -16.00
N SER A 617 30.20 -4.64 -16.11
CA SER A 617 31.35 -4.81 -15.20
C SER A 617 30.99 -4.45 -13.76
N GLU A 618 30.23 -3.36 -13.54
CA GLU A 618 29.74 -3.01 -12.20
C GLU A 618 28.79 -4.06 -11.63
N TRP A 619 27.97 -4.69 -12.48
CA TRP A 619 27.09 -5.79 -12.07
C TRP A 619 27.89 -7.05 -11.77
N GLU A 620 28.88 -7.41 -12.58
CA GLU A 620 29.80 -8.54 -12.35
C GLU A 620 30.58 -8.33 -11.05
N GLU A 621 31.10 -7.13 -10.77
CA GLU A 621 31.75 -6.79 -9.50
C GLU A 621 30.80 -6.85 -8.30
N ARG A 622 29.53 -6.44 -8.48
CA ARG A 622 28.51 -6.55 -7.43
C ARG A 622 28.13 -8.01 -7.18
N ALA A 623 27.95 -8.78 -8.24
CA ALA A 623 27.65 -10.21 -8.17
C ALA A 623 28.81 -10.97 -7.53
N ALA A 624 30.06 -10.66 -7.91
CA ALA A 624 31.27 -11.18 -7.29
C ALA A 624 31.37 -10.79 -5.82
N ARG A 625 31.09 -9.53 -5.44
CA ARG A 625 31.04 -9.12 -4.03
C ARG A 625 29.94 -9.79 -3.23
N ILE A 626 28.79 -10.09 -3.85
CA ILE A 626 27.70 -10.83 -3.21
C ILE A 626 28.12 -12.31 -3.04
N GLY A 627 28.78 -12.90 -4.05
CA GLY A 627 29.38 -14.23 -3.99
C GLY A 627 30.50 -14.35 -2.95
N ASP A 628 31.36 -13.34 -2.85
CA ASP A 628 32.46 -13.23 -1.88
C ASP A 628 31.94 -12.98 -0.46
N ARG A 629 30.86 -12.20 -0.29
CA ARG A 629 30.14 -12.12 1.00
C ARG A 629 29.51 -13.46 1.38
N PHE A 630 29.10 -14.27 0.40
CA PHE A 630 28.66 -15.65 0.63
C PHE A 630 29.81 -16.56 1.09
N GLN A 631 31.06 -16.29 0.69
CA GLN A 631 32.24 -17.07 1.09
C GLN A 631 32.94 -16.56 2.37
N ARG A 632 32.95 -15.25 2.64
CA ARG A 632 33.60 -14.67 3.84
C ARG A 632 32.56 -14.08 4.79
N GLY A 633 32.08 -14.94 5.70
CA GLY A 633 31.48 -14.54 6.98
C GLY A 633 29.96 -14.38 7.05
N VAL A 634 29.15 -15.26 6.44
CA VAL A 634 27.68 -15.10 6.37
C VAL A 634 26.93 -16.42 6.69
N PRO A 635 25.66 -16.37 7.17
CA PRO A 635 24.91 -17.50 7.69
C PRO A 635 24.73 -18.62 6.68
N ARG A 636 24.91 -19.85 7.18
CA ARG A 636 24.79 -21.12 6.47
C ARG A 636 23.40 -21.30 5.85
N THR A 637 23.33 -21.94 4.69
CA THR A 637 22.05 -22.39 4.13
C THR A 637 21.39 -23.40 5.09
N PHE A 638 20.06 -23.47 5.10
CA PHE A 638 19.32 -24.42 5.93
C PHE A 638 19.81 -25.87 5.71
N GLU A 639 20.15 -26.23 4.47
CA GLU A 639 20.67 -27.55 4.07
C GLU A 639 22.09 -27.82 4.63
N GLN A 640 22.97 -26.82 4.66
CA GLN A 640 24.29 -26.94 5.29
C GLN A 640 24.15 -27.13 6.82
N LYS A 641 23.23 -26.39 7.46
CA LYS A 641 22.91 -26.56 8.88
C LYS A 641 22.32 -27.94 9.19
N GLN A 642 21.50 -28.49 8.29
CA GLN A 642 20.95 -29.84 8.44
C GLN A 642 22.00 -30.94 8.26
N ARG A 643 22.92 -30.80 7.29
CA ARG A 643 24.02 -31.76 7.11
C ARG A 643 24.94 -31.86 8.33
N GLU A 644 25.24 -30.74 8.97
CA GLU A 644 26.03 -30.73 10.21
C GLU A 644 25.25 -31.27 11.42
N MET A 645 23.96 -30.96 11.57
CA MET A 645 23.16 -31.41 12.71
C MET A 645 22.78 -32.89 12.66
N TYR A 646 22.63 -33.47 11.46
CA TYR A 646 22.04 -34.79 11.28
C TYR A 646 22.91 -35.77 10.49
N GLY A 647 24.10 -35.38 10.03
CA GLY A 647 25.00 -36.21 9.20
C GLY A 647 24.49 -36.44 7.76
N THR A 648 23.18 -36.39 7.55
CA THR A 648 22.48 -36.50 6.26
C THR A 648 21.37 -35.44 6.20
N PRO A 649 21.16 -34.75 5.05
CA PRO A 649 20.06 -33.80 4.92
C PRO A 649 18.72 -34.53 5.04
N LEU A 650 17.87 -34.09 5.97
CA LEU A 650 16.51 -34.64 6.20
C LEU A 650 15.59 -34.49 4.98
N PHE A 651 15.96 -33.63 4.03
CA PHE A 651 15.25 -33.42 2.77
C PHE A 651 16.23 -33.55 1.61
N VAL A 652 16.08 -34.61 0.82
CA VAL A 652 16.79 -34.78 -0.45
C VAL A 652 16.06 -33.93 -1.50
N ALA A 653 16.73 -32.95 -2.08
CA ALA A 653 16.18 -32.23 -3.23
C ALA A 653 15.88 -33.24 -4.34
N THR A 654 14.61 -33.42 -4.69
CA THR A 654 14.21 -34.31 -5.77
C THR A 654 14.02 -33.52 -7.06
N VAL A 655 14.70 -33.92 -8.12
CA VAL A 655 14.49 -33.42 -9.47
C VAL A 655 13.53 -34.37 -10.18
N LYS A 656 12.60 -33.80 -10.95
CA LYS A 656 11.68 -34.58 -11.78
C LYS A 656 12.44 -35.07 -13.01
N ASP A 657 12.57 -36.38 -13.18
CA ASP A 657 13.25 -36.97 -14.34
C ASP A 657 12.41 -36.84 -15.63
N ARG A 658 12.97 -37.30 -16.75
CA ARG A 658 12.30 -37.28 -18.07
C ARG A 658 10.99 -38.08 -18.09
N ASP A 659 10.81 -39.02 -17.16
CA ASP A 659 9.62 -39.86 -17.04
C ASP A 659 8.60 -39.27 -16.04
N GLY A 660 8.91 -38.09 -15.48
CA GLY A 660 8.04 -37.39 -14.55
C GLY A 660 8.15 -37.86 -13.09
N ILE A 661 9.13 -38.72 -12.77
CA ILE A 661 9.35 -39.31 -11.45
C ILE A 661 10.35 -38.45 -10.67
N TYR A 662 10.02 -38.12 -9.42
CA TYR A 662 10.91 -37.37 -8.54
C TYR A 662 12.03 -38.28 -8.03
N ARG A 663 13.26 -38.04 -8.52
CA ARG A 663 14.47 -38.73 -8.06
C ARG A 663 15.40 -37.75 -7.35
N ALA A 664 16.25 -38.26 -6.45
CA ALA A 664 17.28 -37.45 -5.82
C ALA A 664 18.11 -36.71 -6.89
N ALA A 665 18.35 -35.41 -6.70
CA ALA A 665 19.21 -34.64 -7.57
C ALA A 665 20.60 -35.31 -7.64
N PRO A 666 21.18 -35.50 -8.84
CA PRO A 666 22.55 -36.01 -8.94
C PRO A 666 23.49 -35.04 -8.21
N GLU A 667 24.51 -35.59 -7.54
CA GLU A 667 25.53 -34.77 -6.89
C GLU A 667 26.21 -33.88 -7.94
N PRO A 668 26.47 -32.60 -7.61
CA PRO A 668 27.20 -31.73 -8.51
C PRO A 668 28.55 -32.37 -8.82
N LYS A 669 28.85 -32.55 -10.11
CA LYS A 669 30.20 -32.89 -10.54
C LYS A 669 31.07 -31.65 -10.32
N ASP A 670 32.14 -31.82 -9.59
CA ASP A 670 33.19 -30.81 -9.47
C ASP A 670 33.94 -30.75 -10.81
N ASP A 671 33.66 -29.72 -11.62
CA ASP A 671 34.44 -29.28 -12.78
C ASP A 671 34.80 -27.79 -12.62
#